data_AF-A0A1F4VRP4-F1
#
_entry.id   AF-A0A1F4VRP4-F1
#
_cell.length_a   1.000
_cell.length_b   1.000
_cell.length_c   1.000
_cell.angle_alpha   90.00
_cell.angle_beta   90.00
_cell.angle_gamma   90.00
#
_symmetry.space_group_name_H-M   'P 1'
#
loop_
_entity.id
_entity.type
_entity.pdbx_description
1 polymer ?
#
loop_
_entity_poly.entity_id
_entity_poly.type
_entity_poly.pdbx_seq_one_letter_code
_entity_poly.pdbx_strand_id
1 'polypeptide(L)'
;MRLDSRLRGNDGEPTSAPRNFWMENKKILVTGSSGLIGSESVRFFAALGYEVYGIDNDMRAYFFGEDASTDWNRKLLEEQVGRYHHLNLDIRDIDAIFNLFEGNKFELVIHTAAQPSHDWAAREPLTDFSINATGTSILLEATRKFCPEAVFIFTSTNKVYGDTPNSLPLIELETRWEIDPTHPFVKGIDETMSLDDSQHSIFGASKVAADILVQEYGKYFGMRTGTFRGGCLTGPAHSGTQLHGFLAYLIKCIAEGRPYSIFGYKGKQVRDNIHSSDLISAFYEFFLNPRAGVAYNMGGSRFSNISMMEAIEKTESVFNRKGNIEYTDENRLGDHIWYISDVSKFKNHYPKWEYRFGIDDIIQEISEKGHFVRPEVSSLVLSEYGVSKEPSLFMSSHTTENLGPVQSLKSYLLKHVSAFISVEHPFSYDERSASRFDRTRGSLPSERLFRGMFKFGYLTYLHQLFLTFWWFLRRGHSVRVFIGVDALNGTFGVILKKFGFNLKVIYYALGYGKPRFTNPIVDFFYHGLTHYAARGADRVWCLSEPIKTELMSSNEPGSAREKYFLVPAGVNKIIDASVDRSAQNLLIIDDLRNENGIQMAIKTMPILLEQFAALKLTIIGQGILKEALVKLIESLDLADTVTLISNPSPPERERILSVSGIGLCLHRGREGSYVSYDDPSGVKEMIGAGIPVVISNHLPFAEIVREKEMGEVISYQSDELIKAITELTNYAYHHATCSRHARDYASTIMSTNLYDSALKNLEDAPKELDDMHVVVATHEYFKGSGQELRDYIISRKIKQLSYIAHPFSYAKEDRSYQNVYEKGVLISHLRSLATPKKEFVCYLRDSLYNLFFLMRAKHIDVFVGIDSFNALFGILFKKLGKIDTVAFFTIDYVMHNRFGNQFLDRFYVWMDRTAFFNSDYTWNVSGRMSKQRVKELGEGALRKHQIVVPIGIVTEAESIKVKKKPNTIVYSGSLLPEFGLEIMIEALPDLVAKFPDLELRIIGEGKLKDDLIKKAKELKVEKWINWVGFVNTTTERSRWLKLVKESIIGLAPYEDNATTYKRFSDVTKPKDYMSCGLPIVTTKVIPLSEDVRRFNLGRVVEYEVPSFVEGVTELLEGEAERKQIEENVKAFCKTMTPSIIFDKAFSEMRVQ
;
A
#
# COMPACT_ATOMS: atom_id res chain seq x y z
N MET A 1 7.02 12.46 -3.12
CA MET A 1 7.86 13.65 -3.34
C MET A 1 7.74 14.57 -2.12
N ARG A 2 8.70 14.56 -1.17
CA ARG A 2 8.82 15.65 -0.19
C ARG A 2 9.44 16.84 -0.93
N LEU A 3 8.68 17.91 -1.13
CA LEU A 3 9.18 19.23 -1.48
C LEU A 3 10.13 19.67 -0.35
N ASP A 4 11.42 19.43 -0.51
CA ASP A 4 12.43 19.71 0.51
C ASP A 4 13.24 20.98 0.19
N SER A 5 13.37 21.81 1.23
CA SER A 5 14.34 22.86 1.58
C SER A 5 14.89 23.88 0.57
N ARG A 6 14.88 23.66 -0.75
CA ARG A 6 15.51 24.59 -1.72
C ARG A 6 14.72 25.88 -2.00
N LEU A 7 13.51 26.02 -1.43
CA LEU A 7 12.73 27.26 -1.46
C LEU A 7 13.05 28.22 -0.30
N ARG A 8 14.09 27.95 0.50
CA ARG A 8 14.57 28.87 1.54
C ARG A 8 15.82 29.59 1.04
N GLY A 9 15.73 30.91 0.87
CA GLY A 9 16.89 31.75 0.57
C GLY A 9 17.92 31.73 1.69
N ASN A 10 19.13 32.23 1.40
CA ASN A 10 20.33 32.18 2.26
C ASN A 10 20.21 32.87 3.63
N ASP A 11 19.09 33.50 3.95
CA ASP A 11 18.96 34.38 5.10
C ASP A 11 17.98 33.85 6.17
N GLY A 12 17.48 32.62 6.04
CA GLY A 12 16.65 31.97 7.06
C GLY A 12 15.23 32.56 7.23
N GLU A 13 14.89 33.66 6.56
CA GLU A 13 13.51 34.11 6.40
C GLU A 13 12.83 33.42 5.19
N PRO A 14 11.52 33.13 5.26
CA PRO A 14 10.79 32.70 4.10
C PRO A 14 10.80 33.85 3.10
N THR A 15 11.58 33.72 2.03
CA THR A 15 11.56 34.65 0.90
C THR A 15 10.11 34.82 0.49
N SER A 16 9.59 36.03 0.68
CA SER A 16 8.25 36.38 0.23
C SER A 16 8.18 36.04 -1.25
N ALA A 17 7.43 34.98 -1.57
CA ALA A 17 6.96 34.72 -2.92
C ALA A 17 6.44 36.07 -3.47
N PRO A 18 6.72 36.41 -4.75
CA PRO A 18 6.28 37.68 -5.31
C PRO A 18 4.79 37.83 -5.05
N ARG A 19 4.44 38.72 -4.09
CA ARG A 19 3.06 39.09 -3.83
C ARG A 19 2.65 39.93 -5.02
N ASN A 20 1.63 39.44 -5.72
CA ASN A 20 0.94 40.03 -6.88
C ASN A 20 1.47 39.58 -8.25
N PHE A 21 1.00 38.42 -8.72
CA PHE A 21 0.58 38.25 -10.11
C PHE A 21 -0.45 37.11 -10.13
N TRP A 22 -1.66 37.37 -10.61
CA TRP A 22 -2.62 36.32 -10.92
C TRP A 22 -1.94 35.42 -11.95
N MET A 23 -1.52 34.21 -11.56
CA MET A 23 -0.83 33.32 -12.50
C MET A 23 -1.82 32.89 -13.57
N GLU A 24 -1.62 33.39 -14.78
CA GLU A 24 -2.22 32.89 -16.01
C GLU A 24 -2.04 31.37 -16.08
N ASN A 25 -3.04 30.65 -16.62
CA ASN A 25 -3.00 29.20 -16.82
C ASN A 25 -1.94 28.83 -17.87
N LYS A 26 -0.69 28.72 -17.43
CA LYS A 26 0.48 28.35 -18.24
C LYS A 26 0.40 26.88 -18.65
N LYS A 27 0.52 26.62 -19.95
CA LYS A 27 0.34 25.28 -20.55
C LYS A 27 1.67 24.69 -21.00
N ILE A 28 1.85 23.40 -20.78
CA ILE A 28 2.97 22.63 -21.33
C ILE A 28 2.47 21.39 -22.06
N LEU A 29 3.25 20.91 -23.02
CA LEU A 29 3.01 19.66 -23.74
C LEU A 29 4.06 18.64 -23.34
N VAL A 30 3.64 17.45 -22.92
CA VAL A 30 4.51 16.30 -22.69
C VAL A 30 4.06 15.18 -23.62
N THR A 31 4.93 14.71 -24.49
CA THR A 31 4.64 13.53 -25.33
C THR A 31 5.33 12.30 -24.75
N GLY A 32 4.73 11.12 -24.90
CA GLY A 32 5.12 9.92 -24.14
C GLY A 32 4.77 10.07 -22.66
N SER A 33 3.69 10.81 -22.36
CA SER A 33 3.39 11.31 -21.01
C SER A 33 3.07 10.22 -19.99
N SER A 34 2.76 9.00 -20.44
CA SER A 34 2.51 7.86 -19.55
C SER A 34 3.76 6.99 -19.35
N GLY A 35 4.82 7.21 -20.14
CA GLY A 35 6.13 6.57 -19.99
C GLY A 35 6.92 7.06 -18.79
N LEU A 36 8.11 6.49 -18.56
CA LEU A 36 8.96 6.80 -17.40
C LEU A 36 9.24 8.31 -17.26
N ILE A 37 9.91 8.91 -18.25
CA ILE A 37 10.33 10.32 -18.20
C ILE A 37 9.12 11.26 -18.36
N GLY A 38 8.17 10.91 -19.24
CA GLY A 38 6.97 11.69 -19.44
C GLY A 38 6.14 11.82 -18.17
N SER A 39 5.89 10.72 -17.46
CA SER A 39 5.06 10.75 -16.24
C SER A 39 5.72 11.48 -15.08
N GLU A 40 7.05 11.37 -14.92
CA GLU A 40 7.80 12.17 -13.93
C GLU A 40 7.74 13.67 -14.30
N SER A 41 7.82 14.01 -15.59
CA SER A 41 7.64 15.38 -16.07
C SER A 41 6.24 15.92 -15.76
N VAL A 42 5.20 15.13 -16.03
CA VAL A 42 3.81 15.50 -15.74
C VAL A 42 3.65 15.83 -14.26
N ARG A 43 4.13 14.95 -13.37
CA ARG A 43 4.03 15.15 -11.91
C ARG A 43 4.78 16.38 -11.46
N PHE A 44 6.01 16.58 -11.95
CA PHE A 44 6.86 17.70 -11.58
C PHE A 44 6.24 19.05 -11.99
N PHE A 45 5.88 19.22 -13.26
CA PHE A 45 5.38 20.50 -13.76
C PHE A 45 3.95 20.80 -13.30
N ALA A 46 3.09 19.79 -13.15
CA ALA A 46 1.78 20.00 -12.55
C ALA A 46 1.85 20.45 -11.09
N ALA A 47 2.83 19.95 -10.32
CA ALA A 47 3.09 20.41 -8.95
C ALA A 47 3.59 21.86 -8.89
N LEU A 48 4.23 22.35 -9.96
CA LEU A 48 4.58 23.77 -10.12
C LEU A 48 3.40 24.64 -10.59
N GLY A 49 2.23 24.04 -10.85
CA GLY A 49 0.99 24.74 -11.20
C GLY A 49 0.67 24.79 -12.70
N TYR A 50 1.49 24.21 -13.57
CA TYR A 50 1.24 24.18 -15.02
C TYR A 50 0.06 23.27 -15.38
N GLU A 51 -0.70 23.64 -16.41
CA GLU A 51 -1.61 22.74 -17.11
C GLU A 51 -0.82 21.86 -18.07
N VAL A 52 -0.87 20.54 -17.87
CA VAL A 52 -0.05 19.59 -18.62
C VAL A 52 -0.92 18.84 -19.61
N TYR A 53 -0.69 19.07 -20.90
CA TYR A 53 -1.27 18.28 -21.98
C TYR A 53 -0.35 17.11 -22.28
N GLY A 54 -0.87 15.89 -22.17
CA GLY A 54 -0.09 14.67 -22.29
C GLY A 54 -0.48 13.84 -23.51
N ILE A 55 0.40 13.74 -24.51
CA ILE A 55 0.19 12.82 -25.63
C ILE A 55 0.81 11.46 -25.32
N ASP A 56 0.00 10.41 -25.33
CA ASP A 56 0.47 9.02 -25.25
C ASP A 56 -0.59 8.08 -25.86
N ASN A 57 -0.16 7.09 -26.64
CA ASN A 57 -1.05 6.13 -27.31
C ASN A 57 -0.78 4.67 -26.91
N ASP A 58 0.02 4.46 -25.86
CA ASP A 58 0.38 3.16 -25.31
C ASP A 58 0.98 2.16 -26.33
N MET A 59 1.61 2.65 -27.41
CA MET A 59 2.26 1.77 -28.41
C MET A 59 3.38 0.89 -27.81
N ARG A 60 3.82 1.13 -26.58
CA ARG A 60 4.71 0.21 -25.85
C ARG A 60 4.11 -1.18 -25.71
N ALA A 61 2.79 -1.29 -25.55
CA ALA A 61 2.09 -2.58 -25.53
C ALA A 61 2.20 -3.31 -26.88
N TYR A 62 2.14 -2.57 -27.99
CA TYR A 62 2.38 -3.11 -29.33
C TYR A 62 3.84 -3.57 -29.51
N PHE A 63 4.81 -2.78 -29.07
CA PHE A 63 6.23 -3.10 -29.26
C PHE A 63 6.70 -4.30 -28.44
N PHE A 64 6.25 -4.41 -27.19
CA PHE A 64 6.85 -5.32 -26.21
C PHE A 64 5.84 -6.20 -25.46
N GLY A 65 4.55 -6.16 -25.84
CA GLY A 65 3.46 -6.88 -25.19
C GLY A 65 2.83 -6.15 -24.00
N GLU A 66 1.73 -6.71 -23.50
CA GLU A 66 0.90 -6.15 -22.40
C GLU A 66 1.71 -5.78 -21.15
N ASP A 67 2.73 -6.58 -20.81
CA ASP A 67 3.64 -6.34 -19.67
C ASP A 67 4.39 -5.00 -19.74
N ALA A 68 4.47 -4.39 -20.92
CA ALA A 68 5.12 -3.10 -21.15
C ALA A 68 4.15 -1.92 -21.31
N SER A 69 2.84 -2.18 -21.22
CA SER A 69 1.80 -1.15 -21.22
C SER A 69 2.08 -0.09 -20.15
N THR A 70 1.73 1.14 -20.49
CA THR A 70 1.78 2.33 -19.64
C THR A 70 0.40 2.79 -19.21
N ASP A 71 -0.66 2.05 -19.56
CA ASP A 71 -2.04 2.35 -19.20
C ASP A 71 -2.23 2.43 -17.67
N TRP A 72 -1.50 1.61 -16.91
CA TRP A 72 -1.50 1.67 -15.45
C TRP A 72 -1.04 3.04 -14.93
N ASN A 73 -0.01 3.62 -15.55
CA ASN A 73 0.56 4.91 -15.13
C ASN A 73 -0.28 6.07 -15.67
N ARG A 74 -0.84 5.93 -16.87
CA ARG A 74 -1.83 6.86 -17.43
C ARG A 74 -3.01 7.06 -16.48
N LYS A 75 -3.65 5.97 -16.07
CA LYS A 75 -4.76 5.98 -15.10
C LYS A 75 -4.35 6.63 -13.78
N LEU A 76 -3.15 6.30 -13.29
CA LEU A 76 -2.62 6.89 -12.06
C LEU A 76 -2.40 8.42 -12.19
N LEU A 77 -1.95 8.90 -13.34
CA LEU A 77 -1.82 10.33 -13.60
C LEU A 77 -3.18 11.03 -13.67
N GLU A 78 -4.15 10.46 -14.38
CA GLU A 78 -5.52 11.00 -14.47
C GLU A 78 -6.22 11.06 -13.10
N GLU A 79 -5.95 10.09 -12.22
CA GLU A 79 -6.49 10.05 -10.85
C GLU A 79 -5.79 11.02 -9.89
N GLN A 80 -4.47 11.15 -9.97
CA GLN A 80 -3.67 11.87 -8.96
C GLN A 80 -3.31 13.31 -9.36
N VAL A 81 -3.30 13.63 -10.65
CA VAL A 81 -2.81 14.91 -11.16
C VAL A 81 -3.95 15.69 -11.78
N GLY A 82 -4.64 16.51 -10.97
CA GLY A 82 -5.84 17.25 -11.42
C GLY A 82 -5.63 18.29 -12.54
N ARG A 83 -4.38 18.60 -12.91
CA ARG A 83 -3.99 19.52 -14.01
C ARG A 83 -3.46 18.78 -15.26
N TYR A 84 -3.66 17.47 -15.32
CA TYR A 84 -3.22 16.64 -16.45
C TYR A 84 -4.37 16.39 -17.42
N HIS A 85 -4.11 16.62 -18.71
CA HIS A 85 -5.03 16.40 -19.81
C HIS A 85 -4.45 15.36 -20.74
N HIS A 86 -4.88 14.11 -20.58
CA HIS A 86 -4.43 13.02 -21.44
C HIS A 86 -5.07 13.11 -22.84
N LEU A 87 -4.24 12.91 -23.85
CA LEU A 87 -4.58 12.91 -25.27
C LEU A 87 -4.05 11.62 -25.91
N ASN A 88 -4.96 10.76 -26.32
CA ASN A 88 -4.62 9.55 -27.08
C ASN A 88 -4.41 9.90 -28.55
N LEU A 89 -3.24 10.46 -28.87
CA LEU A 89 -2.86 10.89 -30.21
C LEU A 89 -1.54 10.24 -30.64
N ASP A 90 -1.37 10.05 -31.94
CA ASP A 90 -0.10 9.67 -32.54
C ASP A 90 0.65 10.93 -32.98
N ILE A 91 1.92 11.06 -32.62
CA ILE A 91 2.76 12.22 -32.99
C ILE A 91 3.04 12.31 -34.50
N ARG A 92 2.71 11.25 -35.26
CA ARG A 92 2.81 11.20 -36.72
C ARG A 92 1.57 11.79 -37.40
N ASP A 93 0.47 11.98 -36.68
CA ASP A 93 -0.74 12.60 -37.20
C ASP A 93 -0.55 14.13 -37.25
N ILE A 94 -0.17 14.62 -38.43
CA ILE A 94 0.15 16.04 -38.65
C ILE A 94 -1.04 16.93 -38.30
N ASP A 95 -2.24 16.56 -38.75
CA ASP A 95 -3.43 17.38 -38.58
C ASP A 95 -3.83 17.43 -37.10
N ALA A 96 -3.83 16.30 -36.40
CA ALA A 96 -4.13 16.27 -34.97
C ALA A 96 -3.13 17.09 -34.14
N ILE A 97 -1.82 16.97 -34.45
CA ILE A 97 -0.78 17.74 -33.77
C ILE A 97 -0.92 19.24 -34.07
N PHE A 98 -1.13 19.61 -35.34
CA PHE A 98 -1.22 21.03 -35.70
C PHE A 98 -2.47 21.68 -35.08
N ASN A 99 -3.61 20.99 -35.09
CA ASN A 99 -4.83 21.46 -34.43
C ASN A 99 -4.63 21.64 -32.91
N LEU A 100 -3.91 20.72 -32.26
CA LEU A 100 -3.59 20.83 -30.84
C LEU A 100 -2.76 22.09 -30.53
N PHE A 101 -1.73 22.36 -31.34
CA PHE A 101 -0.86 23.52 -31.19
C PHE A 101 -1.55 24.83 -31.58
N GLU A 102 -2.46 24.84 -32.56
CA GLU A 102 -3.22 26.02 -32.93
C GLU A 102 -4.17 26.45 -31.80
N GLY A 103 -4.82 25.48 -31.14
CA GLY A 103 -5.73 25.71 -30.02
C GLY A 103 -5.06 26.00 -28.68
N ASN A 104 -3.74 25.84 -28.55
CA ASN A 104 -3.04 25.97 -27.27
C ASN A 104 -1.69 26.68 -27.41
N LYS A 105 -1.43 27.64 -26.51
CA LYS A 105 -0.12 28.30 -26.41
C LYS A 105 0.73 27.59 -25.36
N PHE A 106 1.56 26.67 -25.81
CA PHE A 106 2.51 25.97 -24.94
C PHE A 106 3.76 26.82 -24.71
N GLU A 107 4.25 26.84 -23.47
CA GLU A 107 5.54 27.47 -23.12
C GLU A 107 6.69 26.47 -23.09
N LEU A 108 6.37 25.19 -22.97
CA LEU A 108 7.34 24.10 -22.91
C LEU A 108 6.76 22.87 -23.61
N VAL A 109 7.58 22.25 -24.46
CA VAL A 109 7.33 20.96 -25.09
C VAL A 109 8.43 20.00 -24.62
N ILE A 110 8.05 18.97 -23.87
CA ILE A 110 8.95 17.88 -23.47
C ILE A 110 8.63 16.67 -24.35
N HIS A 111 9.51 16.37 -25.29
CA HIS A 111 9.34 15.28 -26.23
C HIS A 111 10.01 14.00 -25.71
N THR A 112 9.20 13.07 -25.20
CA THR A 112 9.64 11.75 -24.72
C THR A 112 8.98 10.56 -25.45
N ALA A 113 7.99 10.82 -26.31
CA ALA A 113 7.41 9.80 -27.19
C ALA A 113 8.47 9.24 -28.15
N ALA A 114 8.61 7.92 -28.19
CA ALA A 114 9.58 7.24 -29.04
C ALA A 114 9.22 5.76 -29.20
N GLN A 115 9.68 5.16 -30.29
CA GLN A 115 10.06 3.75 -30.27
C GLN A 115 11.44 3.70 -29.58
N PRO A 116 11.65 2.93 -28.50
CA PRO A 116 12.88 3.06 -27.73
C PRO A 116 13.86 1.85 -27.77
N SER A 117 13.64 0.85 -28.63
CA SER A 117 14.39 -0.41 -28.64
C SER A 117 15.08 -0.69 -29.97
N HIS A 118 16.42 -0.82 -29.92
CA HIS A 118 17.23 -1.15 -31.09
C HIS A 118 16.96 -2.55 -31.64
N ASP A 119 16.76 -3.55 -30.78
CA ASP A 119 16.43 -4.92 -31.20
C ASP A 119 15.09 -4.99 -31.94
N TRP A 120 14.11 -4.20 -31.49
CA TRP A 120 12.79 -4.15 -32.14
C TRP A 120 12.83 -3.35 -33.44
N ALA A 121 13.59 -2.25 -33.50
CA ALA A 121 13.68 -1.39 -34.68
C ALA A 121 14.16 -2.14 -35.93
N ALA A 122 14.98 -3.19 -35.77
CA ALA A 122 15.39 -4.05 -36.88
C ALA A 122 14.22 -4.81 -37.53
N ARG A 123 13.12 -5.05 -36.81
CA ARG A 123 11.93 -5.75 -37.31
C ARG A 123 11.04 -4.85 -38.16
N GLU A 124 10.84 -3.60 -37.72
CA GLU A 124 10.04 -2.60 -38.44
C GLU A 124 10.76 -1.24 -38.54
N PRO A 125 11.79 -1.12 -39.40
CA PRO A 125 12.59 0.10 -39.53
C PRO A 125 11.78 1.34 -39.91
N LEU A 126 10.76 1.18 -40.77
CA LEU A 126 9.90 2.29 -41.18
C LEU A 126 9.03 2.80 -40.03
N THR A 127 8.51 1.89 -39.20
CA THR A 127 7.74 2.26 -38.00
C THR A 127 8.63 3.05 -37.03
N ASP A 128 9.82 2.53 -36.72
CA ASP A 128 10.81 3.21 -35.87
C ASP A 128 11.17 4.61 -36.39
N PHE A 129 11.56 4.72 -37.67
CA PHE A 129 11.95 6.00 -38.26
C PHE A 129 10.80 6.99 -38.33
N SER A 130 9.58 6.53 -38.65
CA SER A 130 8.39 7.40 -38.68
C SER A 130 8.08 7.98 -37.29
N ILE A 131 8.22 7.20 -36.22
CA ILE A 131 7.93 7.67 -34.87
C ILE A 131 9.05 8.60 -34.40
N ASN A 132 10.30 8.14 -34.46
CA ASN A 132 11.43 8.84 -33.85
C ASN A 132 11.86 10.06 -34.66
N ALA A 133 12.04 9.94 -35.98
CA ALA A 133 12.51 11.03 -36.82
C ALA A 133 11.35 11.89 -37.35
N THR A 134 10.35 11.27 -37.99
CA THR A 134 9.25 12.03 -38.62
C THR A 134 8.36 12.68 -37.57
N GLY A 135 7.98 11.96 -36.50
CA GLY A 135 7.21 12.51 -35.38
C GLY A 135 7.91 13.70 -34.70
N THR A 136 9.24 13.62 -34.49
CA THR A 136 10.03 14.74 -33.97
C THR A 136 9.96 15.95 -34.92
N SER A 137 10.11 15.74 -36.22
CA SER A 137 10.03 16.81 -37.22
C SER A 137 8.66 17.51 -37.22
N ILE A 138 7.57 16.75 -37.06
CA ILE A 138 6.20 17.30 -36.99
C ILE A 138 6.04 18.17 -35.74
N LEU A 139 6.50 17.70 -34.58
CA LEU A 139 6.43 18.46 -33.33
C LEU A 139 7.29 19.72 -33.36
N LEU A 140 8.50 19.65 -33.93
CA LEU A 140 9.36 20.82 -34.13
C LEU A 140 8.68 21.86 -35.02
N GLU A 141 8.08 21.44 -36.13
CA GLU A 141 7.40 22.33 -37.06
C GLU A 141 6.13 22.94 -36.44
N ALA A 142 5.34 22.15 -35.72
CA ALA A 142 4.18 22.65 -34.98
C ALA A 142 4.60 23.69 -33.92
N THR A 143 5.68 23.40 -33.17
CA THR A 143 6.25 24.34 -32.20
C THR A 143 6.67 25.64 -32.89
N ARG A 144 7.44 25.55 -33.98
CA ARG A 144 7.91 26.71 -34.74
C ARG A 144 6.78 27.59 -35.26
N LYS A 145 5.71 26.98 -35.80
CA LYS A 145 4.59 27.70 -36.40
C LYS A 145 3.68 28.36 -35.36
N PHE A 146 3.34 27.65 -34.29
CA PHE A 146 2.24 28.05 -33.41
C PHE A 146 2.70 28.52 -32.02
N CYS A 147 3.86 28.02 -31.56
CA CYS A 147 4.44 28.31 -30.25
C CYS A 147 5.96 28.61 -30.35
N PRO A 148 6.40 29.59 -31.16
CA PRO A 148 7.83 29.81 -31.46
C PRO A 148 8.68 30.16 -30.22
N GLU A 149 8.05 30.71 -29.18
CA GLU A 149 8.71 31.06 -27.91
C GLU A 149 8.85 29.88 -26.94
N ALA A 150 8.20 28.75 -27.24
CA ALA A 150 8.25 27.58 -26.38
C ALA A 150 9.66 27.01 -26.30
N VAL A 151 10.03 26.56 -25.12
CA VAL A 151 11.22 25.72 -24.96
C VAL A 151 10.90 24.33 -25.47
N PHE A 152 11.77 23.75 -26.30
CA PHE A 152 11.60 22.41 -26.83
C PHE A 152 12.72 21.51 -26.30
N ILE A 153 12.36 20.54 -25.47
CA ILE A 153 13.28 19.57 -24.88
C ILE A 153 13.07 18.24 -25.57
N PHE A 154 14.13 17.70 -26.17
CA PHE A 154 14.11 16.40 -26.83
C PHE A 154 14.91 15.35 -26.07
N THR A 155 14.29 14.19 -25.83
CA THR A 155 14.96 13.04 -25.23
C THR A 155 15.60 12.16 -26.33
N SER A 156 16.87 12.44 -26.61
CA SER A 156 17.74 11.63 -27.47
C SER A 156 18.37 10.48 -26.65
N THR A 157 19.40 9.85 -27.17
CA THR A 157 20.02 8.64 -26.59
C THR A 157 21.52 8.63 -26.85
N ASN A 158 22.27 7.94 -25.98
CA ASN A 158 23.66 7.59 -26.25
C ASN A 158 23.89 6.74 -27.50
N LYS A 159 22.85 6.06 -28.01
CA LYS A 159 22.95 5.26 -29.24
C LYS A 159 23.17 6.10 -30.50
N VAL A 160 23.05 7.43 -30.40
CA VAL A 160 23.49 8.32 -31.47
C VAL A 160 24.98 8.22 -31.75
N TYR A 161 25.81 7.80 -30.79
CA TYR A 161 27.25 7.60 -31.00
C TYR A 161 27.59 6.25 -31.68
N GLY A 162 26.59 5.41 -31.96
CA GLY A 162 26.77 4.07 -32.50
C GLY A 162 27.76 3.26 -31.68
N ASP A 163 28.55 2.41 -32.31
CA ASP A 163 29.59 1.62 -31.65
C ASP A 163 30.93 2.34 -31.51
N THR A 164 31.03 3.63 -31.85
CA THR A 164 32.25 4.45 -31.67
C THR A 164 32.87 4.30 -30.27
N PRO A 165 32.11 4.29 -29.16
CA PRO A 165 32.67 4.07 -27.82
C PRO A 165 33.41 2.73 -27.65
N ASN A 166 33.12 1.72 -28.48
CA ASN A 166 33.78 0.41 -28.44
C ASN A 166 35.19 0.44 -29.06
N SER A 167 35.55 1.49 -29.80
CA SER A 167 36.91 1.70 -30.33
C SER A 167 37.91 2.19 -29.28
N LEU A 168 37.41 2.59 -28.10
CA LEU A 168 38.24 3.06 -27.00
C LEU A 168 39.12 1.92 -26.45
N PRO A 169 40.32 2.23 -25.91
CA PRO A 169 41.21 1.24 -25.33
C PRO A 169 40.69 0.79 -23.96
N LEU A 170 39.66 -0.08 -23.96
CA LEU A 170 39.02 -0.60 -22.76
C LEU A 170 39.85 -1.70 -22.10
N ILE A 171 39.94 -1.64 -20.78
CA ILE A 171 40.60 -2.59 -19.89
C ILE A 171 39.53 -3.49 -19.27
N GLU A 172 39.71 -4.80 -19.37
CA GLU A 172 38.86 -5.76 -18.66
C GLU A 172 39.28 -5.85 -17.19
N LEU A 173 38.36 -5.56 -16.27
CA LEU A 173 38.52 -5.80 -14.83
C LEU A 173 37.70 -7.02 -14.41
N GLU A 174 37.76 -7.36 -13.12
CA GLU A 174 37.08 -8.54 -12.56
C GLU A 174 35.56 -8.52 -12.83
N THR A 175 34.88 -7.42 -12.53
CA THR A 175 33.42 -7.29 -12.60
C THR A 175 32.92 -6.41 -13.76
N ARG A 176 33.82 -5.72 -14.47
CA ARG A 176 33.45 -4.65 -15.40
C ARG A 176 34.53 -4.37 -16.45
N TRP A 177 34.14 -3.70 -17.54
CA TRP A 177 35.07 -2.99 -18.42
C TRP A 177 35.33 -1.57 -17.91
N GLU A 178 36.51 -1.04 -18.15
CA GLU A 178 36.87 0.32 -17.76
C GLU A 178 37.87 0.95 -18.74
N ILE A 179 38.07 2.27 -18.68
CA ILE A 179 39.09 2.96 -19.48
C ILE A 179 40.29 3.33 -18.60
N ASP A 180 41.47 3.43 -19.21
CA ASP A 180 42.68 3.88 -18.50
C ASP A 180 42.43 5.24 -17.79
N PRO A 181 42.79 5.40 -16.50
CA PRO A 181 42.58 6.63 -15.76
C PRO A 181 43.25 7.89 -16.35
N THR A 182 44.25 7.71 -17.22
CA THR A 182 44.94 8.79 -17.92
C THR A 182 44.31 9.15 -19.27
N HIS A 183 43.34 8.36 -19.75
CA HIS A 183 42.68 8.60 -21.03
C HIS A 183 41.79 9.85 -20.99
N PRO A 184 41.70 10.66 -22.07
CA PRO A 184 40.86 11.87 -22.10
C PRO A 184 39.39 11.64 -21.72
N PHE A 185 38.80 10.53 -22.16
CA PHE A 185 37.43 10.13 -21.81
C PHE A 185 37.27 9.49 -20.42
N VAL A 186 38.24 9.62 -19.51
CA VAL A 186 38.12 9.08 -18.14
C VAL A 186 36.88 9.61 -17.41
N LYS A 187 36.43 10.84 -17.70
CA LYS A 187 35.20 11.40 -17.12
C LYS A 187 33.90 10.84 -17.73
N GLY A 188 34.00 10.22 -18.90
CA GLY A 188 32.88 9.77 -19.72
C GLY A 188 33.02 10.20 -21.18
N ILE A 189 32.11 9.73 -22.01
CA ILE A 189 31.89 10.17 -23.39
C ILE A 189 31.25 11.56 -23.34
N ASP A 190 31.92 12.54 -23.96
CA ASP A 190 31.40 13.91 -24.11
C ASP A 190 30.73 14.10 -25.48
N GLU A 191 30.24 15.31 -25.75
CA GLU A 191 29.54 15.62 -27.00
C GLU A 191 30.47 15.79 -28.22
N THR A 192 31.79 15.67 -28.05
CA THR A 192 32.78 15.72 -29.14
C THR A 192 32.98 14.37 -29.82
N MET A 193 32.51 13.27 -29.20
CA MET A 193 32.55 11.93 -29.79
C MET A 193 31.82 11.92 -31.14
N SER A 194 32.48 11.35 -32.15
CA SER A 194 31.96 11.28 -33.53
C SER A 194 30.64 10.54 -33.59
N LEU A 195 29.76 11.02 -34.49
CA LEU A 195 28.58 10.28 -34.94
C LEU A 195 28.83 9.65 -36.33
N ASP A 196 29.95 9.95 -36.98
CA ASP A 196 30.28 9.43 -38.30
C ASP A 196 31.12 8.15 -38.19
N ASP A 197 31.08 7.32 -39.25
CA ASP A 197 31.84 6.07 -39.38
C ASP A 197 31.61 5.07 -38.23
N SER A 198 30.33 4.90 -37.84
CA SER A 198 29.93 3.99 -36.76
C SER A 198 28.64 3.21 -37.08
N GLN A 199 28.45 2.07 -36.43
CA GLN A 199 27.24 1.26 -36.53
C GLN A 199 26.20 1.69 -35.48
N HIS A 200 25.27 2.57 -35.87
CA HIS A 200 24.27 3.12 -34.96
C HIS A 200 23.16 2.16 -34.49
N SER A 201 22.93 1.06 -35.20
CA SER A 201 21.64 0.37 -35.30
C SER A 201 20.55 1.20 -35.99
N ILE A 202 19.42 0.58 -36.33
CA ILE A 202 18.28 1.26 -36.97
C ILE A 202 17.66 2.30 -36.02
N PHE A 203 17.48 1.95 -34.75
CA PHE A 203 17.01 2.89 -33.71
C PHE A 203 17.97 4.07 -33.52
N GLY A 204 19.28 3.80 -33.49
CA GLY A 204 20.27 4.87 -33.37
C GLY A 204 20.23 5.82 -34.57
N ALA A 205 20.06 5.30 -35.79
CA ALA A 205 19.95 6.12 -37.00
C ALA A 205 18.72 7.05 -36.98
N SER A 206 17.54 6.55 -36.57
CA SER A 206 16.35 7.41 -36.46
C SER A 206 16.49 8.46 -35.36
N LYS A 207 17.15 8.12 -34.26
CA LYS A 207 17.49 9.08 -33.19
C LYS A 207 18.55 10.10 -33.60
N VAL A 208 19.56 9.74 -34.41
CA VAL A 208 20.52 10.69 -34.98
C VAL A 208 19.81 11.72 -35.84
N ALA A 209 18.91 11.26 -36.74
CA ALA A 209 18.12 12.15 -37.57
C ALA A 209 17.32 13.15 -36.74
N ALA A 210 16.60 12.67 -35.71
CA ALA A 210 15.85 13.53 -34.79
C ALA A 210 16.74 14.48 -33.97
N ASP A 211 17.84 13.98 -33.41
CA ASP A 211 18.81 14.72 -32.59
C ASP A 211 19.40 15.92 -33.36
N ILE A 212 19.88 15.66 -34.58
CA ILE A 212 20.44 16.70 -35.45
C ILE A 212 19.34 17.67 -35.90
N LEU A 213 18.14 17.19 -36.25
CA LEU A 213 17.02 18.08 -36.61
C LEU A 213 16.67 19.05 -35.47
N VAL A 214 16.61 18.60 -34.22
CA VAL A 214 16.32 19.47 -33.06
C VAL A 214 17.41 20.53 -32.88
N GLN A 215 18.69 20.14 -33.06
CA GLN A 215 19.79 21.09 -33.02
C GLN A 215 19.69 22.12 -34.14
N GLU A 216 19.44 21.69 -35.37
CA GLU A 216 19.34 22.58 -36.52
C GLU A 216 18.14 23.50 -36.42
N TYR A 217 16.99 23.05 -35.89
CA TYR A 217 15.87 23.95 -35.63
C TYR A 217 16.23 25.06 -34.63
N GLY A 218 17.11 24.77 -33.67
CA GLY A 218 17.64 25.78 -32.77
C GLY A 218 18.66 26.72 -33.42
N LYS A 219 19.64 26.18 -34.15
CA LYS A 219 20.70 26.98 -34.80
C LYS A 219 20.18 27.80 -35.98
N TYR A 220 19.32 27.21 -36.79
CA TYR A 220 18.82 27.76 -38.04
C TYR A 220 17.63 28.71 -37.83
N PHE A 221 16.68 28.35 -36.96
CA PHE A 221 15.49 29.18 -36.67
C PHE A 221 15.56 29.94 -35.35
N GLY A 222 16.65 29.81 -34.59
CA GLY A 222 16.80 30.48 -33.29
C GLY A 222 15.89 29.94 -32.18
N MET A 223 15.27 28.76 -32.39
CA MET A 223 14.36 28.17 -31.40
C MET A 223 15.10 27.73 -30.14
N ARG A 224 14.41 27.77 -29.00
CA ARG A 224 14.90 27.36 -27.68
C ARG A 224 14.94 25.84 -27.53
N THR A 225 15.76 25.17 -28.34
CA THR A 225 15.84 23.71 -28.40
C THR A 225 17.01 23.14 -27.60
N GLY A 226 16.74 22.09 -26.83
CA GLY A 226 17.73 21.33 -26.07
C GLY A 226 17.61 19.84 -26.35
N THR A 227 18.67 19.23 -26.84
CA THR A 227 18.77 17.78 -27.08
C THR A 227 19.51 17.11 -25.93
N PHE A 228 18.85 16.16 -25.26
CA PHE A 228 19.43 15.41 -24.14
C PHE A 228 19.72 13.98 -24.57
N ARG A 229 20.99 13.67 -24.82
CA ARG A 229 21.49 12.33 -25.17
C ARG A 229 21.57 11.51 -23.89
N GLY A 230 20.47 10.81 -23.59
CA GLY A 230 20.34 10.01 -22.38
C GLY A 230 21.30 8.82 -22.34
N GLY A 231 21.94 8.60 -21.18
CA GLY A 231 22.55 7.31 -20.84
C GLY A 231 21.49 6.25 -20.58
N CYS A 232 21.59 5.47 -19.50
CA CYS A 232 20.47 4.64 -19.06
C CYS A 232 19.51 5.45 -18.18
N LEU A 233 18.34 5.78 -18.75
CA LEU A 233 17.26 6.47 -18.04
C LEU A 233 16.43 5.46 -17.24
N THR A 234 16.30 5.68 -15.93
CA THR A 234 15.65 4.70 -15.04
C THR A 234 14.89 5.36 -13.89
N GLY A 235 14.07 4.56 -13.18
CA GLY A 235 13.25 5.01 -12.06
C GLY A 235 12.05 4.10 -11.81
N PRO A 236 11.28 4.33 -10.73
CA PRO A 236 10.25 3.41 -10.27
C PRO A 236 9.03 3.31 -11.20
N ALA A 237 8.75 4.35 -12.00
CA ALA A 237 7.64 4.34 -12.96
C ALA A 237 7.97 3.60 -14.28
N HIS A 238 9.11 2.90 -14.35
CA HIS A 238 9.54 2.23 -15.57
C HIS A 238 8.80 0.89 -15.77
N SER A 239 8.00 0.77 -16.82
CA SER A 239 7.53 -0.53 -17.33
C SER A 239 8.69 -1.29 -18.01
N GLY A 240 9.64 -1.79 -17.22
CA GLY A 240 10.84 -2.52 -17.70
C GLY A 240 10.48 -3.86 -18.33
N THR A 241 11.10 -4.17 -19.48
CA THR A 241 10.88 -5.39 -20.27
C THR A 241 12.19 -5.89 -20.93
N GLN A 242 12.22 -7.12 -21.44
CA GLN A 242 13.42 -7.81 -21.96
C GLN A 242 14.19 -7.03 -23.03
N LEU A 243 13.50 -6.16 -23.75
CA LEU A 243 14.05 -5.37 -24.86
C LEU A 243 14.19 -3.88 -24.53
N HIS A 244 13.82 -3.43 -23.33
CA HIS A 244 13.90 -2.03 -22.93
C HIS A 244 13.93 -1.81 -21.41
N GLY A 245 14.92 -1.05 -20.94
CA GLY A 245 15.07 -0.68 -19.53
C GLY A 245 15.83 -1.73 -18.72
N PHE A 246 17.10 -1.99 -19.08
CA PHE A 246 17.86 -3.14 -18.57
C PHE A 246 17.86 -3.26 -17.04
N LEU A 247 18.10 -2.16 -16.32
CA LEU A 247 18.19 -2.18 -14.85
C LEU A 247 16.82 -2.45 -14.20
N ALA A 248 15.77 -1.76 -14.66
CA ALA A 248 14.42 -1.98 -14.17
C ALA A 248 13.91 -3.40 -14.51
N TYR A 249 14.25 -3.91 -15.69
CA TYR A 249 13.90 -5.27 -16.09
C TYR A 249 14.69 -6.33 -15.33
N LEU A 250 15.99 -6.10 -15.07
CA LEU A 250 16.81 -6.97 -14.24
C LEU A 250 16.22 -7.08 -12.83
N ILE A 251 15.92 -5.93 -12.22
CA ILE A 251 15.27 -5.85 -10.91
C ILE A 251 13.94 -6.60 -10.90
N LYS A 252 13.09 -6.39 -11.92
CA LYS A 252 11.83 -7.11 -12.09
C LYS A 252 12.04 -8.62 -12.19
N CYS A 253 12.99 -9.09 -13.01
CA CYS A 253 13.27 -10.51 -13.16
C CYS A 253 13.75 -11.16 -11.87
N ILE A 254 14.67 -10.53 -11.14
CA ILE A 254 15.16 -11.05 -9.86
C ILE A 254 14.05 -11.03 -8.81
N ALA A 255 13.28 -9.93 -8.71
CA ALA A 255 12.15 -9.83 -7.79
C ALA A 255 11.14 -10.96 -8.03
N GLU A 256 10.70 -11.15 -9.28
CA GLU A 256 9.67 -12.15 -9.64
C GLU A 256 10.24 -13.57 -9.75
N GLY A 257 11.56 -13.74 -9.88
CA GLY A 257 12.20 -15.02 -10.16
C GLY A 257 12.12 -15.44 -11.62
N ARG A 258 11.92 -14.49 -12.54
CA ARG A 258 11.95 -14.76 -13.98
C ARG A 258 13.40 -14.91 -14.46
N PRO A 259 13.64 -15.70 -15.51
CA PRO A 259 14.93 -15.71 -16.20
C PRO A 259 15.32 -14.32 -16.71
N TYR A 260 16.59 -13.97 -16.63
CA TYR A 260 17.18 -12.80 -17.26
C TYR A 260 18.37 -13.21 -18.13
N SER A 261 18.34 -12.86 -19.41
CA SER A 261 19.39 -13.20 -20.37
C SER A 261 20.40 -12.06 -20.51
N ILE A 262 21.68 -12.38 -20.30
CA ILE A 262 22.84 -11.53 -20.58
C ILE A 262 23.38 -11.88 -21.96
N PHE A 263 23.65 -10.85 -22.76
CA PHE A 263 24.15 -10.97 -24.12
C PHE A 263 25.58 -10.44 -24.22
N GLY A 264 26.53 -11.36 -24.35
CA GLY A 264 27.90 -11.09 -24.67
C GLY A 264 28.69 -10.32 -23.60
N TYR A 265 29.88 -9.88 -24.00
CA TYR A 265 30.82 -9.08 -23.20
C TYR A 265 31.08 -9.62 -21.79
N LYS A 266 30.94 -10.94 -21.58
CA LYS A 266 31.09 -11.63 -20.29
C LYS A 266 30.18 -11.10 -19.16
N GLY A 267 29.12 -10.37 -19.49
CA GLY A 267 28.30 -9.68 -18.48
C GLY A 267 28.99 -8.49 -17.80
N LYS A 268 30.10 -7.99 -18.35
CA LYS A 268 30.90 -6.90 -17.75
C LYS A 268 30.60 -5.53 -18.34
N GLN A 269 29.65 -5.43 -19.27
CA GLN A 269 29.31 -4.18 -19.93
C GLN A 269 28.82 -3.14 -18.91
N VAL A 270 29.27 -1.89 -19.07
CA VAL A 270 29.05 -0.81 -18.11
C VAL A 270 28.11 0.24 -18.68
N ARG A 271 27.15 0.68 -17.86
CA ARG A 271 26.28 1.80 -18.15
C ARG A 271 26.20 2.75 -16.97
N ASP A 272 26.15 4.03 -17.25
CA ASP A 272 25.71 5.02 -16.28
C ASP A 272 24.18 5.10 -16.21
N ASN A 273 23.64 5.26 -15.00
CA ASN A 273 22.20 5.25 -14.74
C ASN A 273 21.78 6.55 -14.08
N ILE A 274 20.88 7.28 -14.72
CA ILE A 274 20.31 8.51 -14.17
C ILE A 274 18.87 8.27 -13.75
N HIS A 275 18.54 8.72 -12.54
CA HIS A 275 17.19 8.69 -12.04
C HIS A 275 16.32 9.69 -12.80
N SER A 276 15.09 9.29 -13.15
CA SER A 276 14.13 10.14 -13.87
C SER A 276 13.94 11.52 -13.23
N SER A 277 13.90 11.60 -11.89
CA SER A 277 13.77 12.87 -11.17
C SER A 277 14.98 13.80 -11.36
N ASP A 278 16.19 13.24 -11.42
CA ASP A 278 17.41 14.03 -11.70
C ASP A 278 17.40 14.55 -13.13
N LEU A 279 16.94 13.74 -14.09
CA LEU A 279 16.74 14.20 -15.47
C LEU A 279 15.70 15.32 -15.57
N ILE A 280 14.55 15.21 -14.89
CA ILE A 280 13.52 16.26 -14.92
C ILE A 280 14.02 17.55 -14.27
N SER A 281 14.82 17.45 -13.21
CA SER A 281 15.45 18.65 -12.63
C SER A 281 16.41 19.32 -13.63
N ALA A 282 17.11 18.57 -14.49
CA ALA A 282 17.92 19.15 -15.57
C ALA A 282 17.04 19.81 -16.64
N PHE A 283 15.92 19.17 -17.02
CA PHE A 283 14.96 19.77 -17.94
C PHE A 283 14.40 21.08 -17.38
N TYR A 284 14.15 21.14 -16.08
CA TYR A 284 13.68 22.35 -15.42
C TYR A 284 14.73 23.48 -15.45
N GLU A 285 16.00 23.18 -15.14
CA GLU A 285 17.08 24.18 -15.22
C GLU A 285 17.27 24.71 -16.66
N PHE A 286 17.16 23.81 -17.66
CA PHE A 286 17.16 24.22 -19.06
C PHE A 286 15.94 25.07 -19.42
N PHE A 287 14.75 24.70 -18.96
CA PHE A 287 13.53 25.47 -19.19
C PHE A 287 13.60 26.88 -18.59
N LEU A 288 14.22 27.03 -17.41
CA LEU A 288 14.41 28.34 -16.78
C LEU A 288 15.41 29.22 -17.55
N ASN A 289 16.47 28.62 -18.11
CA ASN A 289 17.51 29.34 -18.85
C ASN A 289 17.83 28.62 -20.18
N PRO A 290 16.92 28.68 -21.16
CA PRO A 290 17.02 27.89 -22.37
C PRO A 290 18.12 28.42 -23.30
N ARG A 291 18.67 27.51 -24.09
CA ARG A 291 19.64 27.82 -25.15
C ARG A 291 19.11 27.30 -26.48
N ALA A 292 19.67 27.78 -27.58
CA ALA A 292 19.24 27.39 -28.92
C ALA A 292 20.17 26.33 -29.51
N GLY A 293 19.61 25.17 -29.91
CA GLY A 293 20.31 24.16 -30.72
C GLY A 293 21.41 23.41 -29.99
N VAL A 294 21.35 23.31 -28.66
CA VAL A 294 22.39 22.66 -27.85
C VAL A 294 22.11 21.19 -27.64
N ALA A 295 23.15 20.36 -27.68
CA ALA A 295 23.11 18.97 -27.25
C ALA A 295 23.92 18.78 -25.96
N TYR A 296 23.37 17.97 -25.05
CA TYR A 296 23.99 17.54 -23.80
C TYR A 296 23.95 16.03 -23.66
N ASN A 297 25.06 15.43 -23.29
CA ASN A 297 25.04 14.09 -22.70
C ASN A 297 24.46 14.20 -21.29
N MET A 298 23.52 13.32 -20.97
CA MET A 298 22.82 13.35 -19.67
C MET A 298 22.54 11.93 -19.19
N GLY A 299 23.45 11.43 -18.35
CA GLY A 299 23.37 10.12 -17.73
C GLY A 299 23.83 10.17 -16.29
N GLY A 300 24.05 9.00 -15.67
CA GLY A 300 24.51 8.93 -14.28
C GLY A 300 25.97 9.38 -14.11
N SER A 301 26.73 9.53 -15.20
CA SER A 301 28.16 9.84 -15.21
C SER A 301 28.98 8.90 -14.32
N ARG A 302 30.17 9.31 -13.91
CA ARG A 302 30.95 8.62 -12.87
C ARG A 302 30.25 8.57 -11.51
N PHE A 303 29.23 9.41 -11.29
CA PHE A 303 28.48 9.44 -10.03
C PHE A 303 27.58 8.20 -9.83
N SER A 304 26.91 7.75 -10.89
CA SER A 304 26.00 6.60 -10.84
C SER A 304 26.19 5.74 -12.09
N ASN A 305 26.99 4.68 -11.95
CA ASN A 305 27.25 3.72 -13.02
C ASN A 305 27.45 2.32 -12.45
N ILE A 306 27.21 1.33 -13.29
CA ILE A 306 27.24 -0.07 -12.88
C ILE A 306 27.48 -0.98 -14.08
N SER A 307 28.16 -2.10 -13.85
CA SER A 307 28.18 -3.22 -14.79
C SER A 307 26.97 -4.13 -14.63
N MET A 308 26.73 -5.03 -15.59
CA MET A 308 25.66 -6.03 -15.44
C MET A 308 25.91 -6.97 -14.25
N MET A 309 27.15 -7.43 -14.05
CA MET A 309 27.52 -8.26 -12.89
C MET A 309 27.28 -7.54 -11.56
N GLU A 310 27.73 -6.29 -11.44
CA GLU A 310 27.54 -5.48 -10.23
C GLU A 310 26.05 -5.22 -9.96
N ALA A 311 25.25 -5.01 -11.01
CA ALA A 311 23.81 -4.80 -10.90
C ALA A 311 23.08 -6.06 -10.42
N ILE A 312 23.49 -7.24 -10.91
CA ILE A 312 22.97 -8.53 -10.43
C ILE A 312 23.27 -8.69 -8.95
N GLU A 313 24.54 -8.57 -8.55
CA GLU A 313 24.95 -8.75 -7.15
C GLU A 313 24.19 -7.82 -6.20
N LYS A 314 24.12 -6.53 -6.53
CA LYS A 314 23.38 -5.55 -5.71
C LYS A 314 21.89 -5.86 -5.64
N THR A 315 21.27 -6.24 -6.76
CA THR A 315 19.85 -6.59 -6.79
C THR A 315 19.56 -7.87 -6.01
N GLU A 316 20.40 -8.90 -6.15
CA GLU A 316 20.29 -10.14 -5.38
C GLU A 316 20.38 -9.88 -3.87
N SER A 317 21.27 -8.96 -3.47
CA SER A 317 21.41 -8.52 -2.07
C SER A 317 20.13 -7.84 -1.56
N VAL A 318 19.54 -6.93 -2.35
CA VAL A 318 18.31 -6.21 -1.96
C VAL A 318 17.13 -7.14 -1.74
N PHE A 319 16.95 -8.15 -2.60
CA PHE A 319 15.85 -9.12 -2.48
C PHE A 319 16.20 -10.35 -1.63
N ASN A 320 17.45 -10.47 -1.18
CA ASN A 320 18.01 -11.68 -0.58
C ASN A 320 17.66 -12.94 -1.41
N ARG A 321 17.79 -12.84 -2.73
CA ARG A 321 17.35 -13.85 -3.69
C ARG A 321 18.32 -13.91 -4.86
N LYS A 322 18.77 -15.11 -5.21
CA LYS A 322 19.59 -15.34 -6.41
C LYS A 322 18.76 -15.15 -7.68
N GLY A 323 19.34 -14.44 -8.65
CA GLY A 323 18.75 -14.24 -9.97
C GLY A 323 18.83 -15.52 -10.79
N ASN A 324 17.78 -15.78 -11.59
CA ASN A 324 17.85 -16.81 -12.61
C ASN A 324 18.50 -16.20 -13.86
N ILE A 325 19.83 -16.30 -13.95
CA ILE A 325 20.62 -15.63 -14.98
C ILE A 325 21.05 -16.62 -16.05
N GLU A 326 20.74 -16.30 -17.30
CA GLU A 326 21.21 -17.03 -18.48
C GLU A 326 22.22 -16.15 -19.21
N TYR A 327 23.33 -16.73 -19.66
CA TYR A 327 24.35 -16.00 -20.39
C TYR A 327 24.53 -16.57 -21.79
N THR A 328 24.68 -15.69 -22.77
CA THR A 328 24.98 -16.00 -24.17
C THR A 328 26.25 -15.31 -24.59
N ASP A 329 27.14 -16.00 -25.31
CA ASP A 329 28.40 -15.42 -25.80
C ASP A 329 28.21 -14.44 -26.96
N GLU A 330 27.04 -14.43 -27.58
CA GLU A 330 26.72 -13.52 -28.68
C GLU A 330 26.47 -12.10 -28.17
N ASN A 331 27.26 -11.15 -28.68
CA ASN A 331 27.10 -9.73 -28.38
C ASN A 331 25.89 -9.16 -29.13
N ARG A 332 25.11 -8.28 -28.49
CA ARG A 332 24.12 -7.46 -29.20
C ARG A 332 24.81 -6.52 -30.18
N LEU A 333 24.36 -6.55 -31.44
CA LEU A 333 24.89 -5.71 -32.50
C LEU A 333 24.66 -4.22 -32.17
N GLY A 334 25.73 -3.43 -32.21
CA GLY A 334 25.69 -1.99 -31.90
C GLY A 334 25.53 -1.65 -30.41
N ASP A 335 25.60 -2.63 -29.51
CA ASP A 335 25.59 -2.35 -28.07
C ASP A 335 26.97 -1.90 -27.58
N HIS A 336 26.99 -1.05 -26.55
CA HIS A 336 28.23 -0.50 -26.00
C HIS A 336 28.90 -1.51 -25.05
N ILE A 337 30.22 -1.63 -25.11
CA ILE A 337 30.97 -2.35 -24.07
C ILE A 337 30.98 -1.50 -22.80
N TRP A 338 31.35 -0.23 -22.94
CA TRP A 338 31.43 0.73 -21.86
C TRP A 338 30.81 2.05 -22.31
N TYR A 339 29.85 2.56 -21.54
CA TYR A 339 29.28 3.88 -21.77
C TYR A 339 29.02 4.58 -20.44
N ILE A 340 29.68 5.72 -20.25
CA ILE A 340 29.47 6.65 -19.15
C ILE A 340 29.38 8.03 -19.76
N SER A 341 28.38 8.82 -19.39
CA SER A 341 28.20 10.18 -19.91
C SER A 341 29.11 11.17 -19.18
N ASP A 342 29.87 11.99 -19.91
CA ASP A 342 30.42 13.21 -19.33
C ASP A 342 29.35 14.30 -19.35
N VAL A 343 28.93 14.73 -18.16
CA VAL A 343 27.89 15.77 -17.95
C VAL A 343 28.48 17.15 -17.68
N SER A 344 29.80 17.32 -17.81
CA SER A 344 30.51 18.56 -17.49
C SER A 344 29.98 19.76 -18.29
N LYS A 345 29.64 19.56 -19.57
CA LYS A 345 29.07 20.62 -20.42
C LYS A 345 27.76 21.17 -19.85
N PHE A 346 26.85 20.29 -19.41
CA PHE A 346 25.60 20.70 -18.79
C PHE A 346 25.85 21.39 -17.44
N LYS A 347 26.68 20.81 -16.57
CA LYS A 347 27.02 21.42 -15.26
C LYS A 347 27.68 22.79 -15.39
N ASN A 348 28.52 22.99 -16.40
CA ASN A 348 29.13 24.29 -16.67
C ASN A 348 28.09 25.34 -17.09
N HIS A 349 27.08 24.94 -17.87
CA HIS A 349 26.00 25.84 -18.27
C HIS A 349 24.95 26.06 -17.17
N TYR A 350 24.75 25.07 -16.30
CA TYR A 350 23.73 25.02 -15.25
C TYR A 350 24.35 24.56 -13.91
N PRO A 351 25.21 25.39 -13.28
CA PRO A 351 26.00 24.99 -12.11
C PRO A 351 25.18 24.73 -10.84
N LYS A 352 23.88 25.08 -10.84
CA LYS A 352 22.94 24.78 -9.75
C LYS A 352 22.40 23.35 -9.79
N TRP A 353 22.58 22.67 -10.92
CA TRP A 353 22.09 21.31 -11.08
C TRP A 353 23.05 20.30 -10.45
N GLU A 354 22.51 19.43 -9.60
CA GLU A 354 23.25 18.38 -8.90
C GLU A 354 22.47 17.07 -8.91
N TYR A 355 23.19 15.95 -8.90
CA TYR A 355 22.59 14.63 -8.71
C TYR A 355 21.99 14.49 -7.31
N ARG A 356 20.86 13.79 -7.22
CA ARG A 356 20.25 13.42 -5.95
C ARG A 356 20.33 11.93 -5.67
N PHE A 357 20.33 11.10 -6.71
CA PHE A 357 20.23 9.64 -6.56
C PHE A 357 21.47 8.95 -7.09
N GLY A 358 22.20 8.27 -6.21
CA GLY A 358 23.26 7.34 -6.58
C GLY A 358 22.71 6.01 -7.08
N ILE A 359 23.59 5.13 -7.57
CA ILE A 359 23.15 3.84 -8.13
C ILE A 359 22.43 2.97 -7.10
N ASP A 360 22.89 2.97 -5.85
CA ASP A 360 22.27 2.20 -4.77
C ASP A 360 20.88 2.74 -4.42
N ASP A 361 20.71 4.06 -4.37
CA ASP A 361 19.40 4.70 -4.17
C ASP A 361 18.42 4.34 -5.28
N ILE A 362 18.89 4.31 -6.53
CA ILE A 362 18.09 3.95 -7.70
C ILE A 362 17.62 2.49 -7.62
N ILE A 363 18.54 1.56 -7.35
CA ILE A 363 18.20 0.12 -7.24
C ILE A 363 17.20 -0.08 -6.11
N GLN A 364 17.43 0.57 -4.97
CA GLN A 364 16.57 0.50 -3.80
C GLN A 364 15.17 1.04 -4.10
N GLU A 365 15.06 2.24 -4.70
CA GLU A 365 13.76 2.85 -5.00
C GLU A 365 12.97 2.05 -6.05
N ILE A 366 13.63 1.53 -7.10
CA ILE A 366 12.96 0.65 -8.08
C ILE A 366 12.51 -0.64 -7.40
N SER A 367 13.32 -1.21 -6.51
CA SER A 367 12.95 -2.42 -5.76
C SER A 367 11.72 -2.19 -4.86
N GLU A 368 11.58 -0.98 -4.30
CA GLU A 368 10.49 -0.61 -3.40
C GLU A 368 9.20 -0.15 -4.07
N LYS A 369 9.30 0.50 -5.22
CA LYS A 369 8.17 1.21 -5.86
C LYS A 369 7.91 0.76 -7.30
N GLY A 370 8.77 -0.09 -7.85
CA GLY A 370 8.63 -0.62 -9.19
C GLY A 370 7.33 -1.42 -9.37
N HIS A 371 6.83 -1.40 -10.61
CA HIS A 371 5.60 -2.05 -11.02
C HIS A 371 5.86 -3.50 -11.46
N PHE A 372 5.92 -4.43 -10.49
CA PHE A 372 6.07 -5.87 -10.71
C PHE A 372 5.51 -6.70 -9.55
N VAL A 373 5.25 -7.99 -9.79
CA VAL A 373 4.70 -8.92 -8.80
C VAL A 373 5.79 -9.23 -7.76
N ARG A 374 5.48 -9.07 -6.48
CA ARG A 374 6.45 -9.33 -5.41
C ARG A 374 6.19 -10.71 -4.82
N PRO A 375 7.20 -11.58 -4.66
CA PRO A 375 7.20 -12.52 -3.53
C PRO A 375 7.07 -11.68 -2.26
N GLU A 376 6.52 -12.19 -1.17
CA GLU A 376 6.40 -11.45 0.09
C GLU A 376 7.77 -10.97 0.59
N VAL A 377 8.19 -9.78 0.13
CA VAL A 377 9.35 -9.06 0.59
C VAL A 377 8.92 -8.39 1.89
N SER A 378 9.63 -8.73 2.96
CA SER A 378 9.44 -8.18 4.31
C SER A 378 9.18 -6.68 4.24
N SER A 379 8.02 -6.28 4.73
CA SER A 379 7.49 -4.92 4.71
C SER A 379 8.33 -3.94 5.53
N LEU A 380 9.41 -3.39 4.95
CA LEU A 380 10.36 -2.56 5.72
C LEU A 380 10.85 -1.24 5.10
N VAL A 381 10.27 -0.71 4.00
CA VAL A 381 10.68 0.62 3.51
C VAL A 381 9.55 1.60 3.14
N LEU A 382 8.40 1.57 3.80
CA LEU A 382 7.33 2.55 3.52
C LEU A 382 6.83 3.33 4.75
N SER A 383 7.70 3.62 5.71
CA SER A 383 7.38 4.50 6.86
C SER A 383 7.60 6.00 6.61
N GLU A 384 8.02 6.45 5.41
CA GLU A 384 8.31 7.89 5.18
C GLU A 384 7.17 8.74 4.58
N TYR A 385 6.03 8.17 4.21
CA TYR A 385 4.87 8.93 3.71
C TYR A 385 3.65 8.82 4.64
N GLY A 386 3.77 9.38 5.84
CA GLY A 386 2.73 10.23 6.46
C GLY A 386 1.28 9.72 6.53
N VAL A 387 1.04 8.44 6.80
CA VAL A 387 -0.27 7.95 7.25
C VAL A 387 -0.11 7.35 8.63
N SER A 388 -0.75 7.95 9.63
CA SER A 388 -0.88 7.33 10.96
C SER A 388 -1.73 6.06 10.82
N LYS A 389 -1.09 4.90 10.69
CA LYS A 389 -1.75 3.62 10.96
C LYS A 389 -1.99 3.55 12.47
N GLU A 390 -3.24 3.37 12.87
CA GLU A 390 -3.55 3.15 14.28
C GLU A 390 -2.89 1.84 14.76
N PRO A 391 -2.31 1.81 15.97
CA PRO A 391 -1.58 0.65 16.43
C PRO A 391 -2.52 -0.54 16.68
N SER A 392 -2.24 -1.68 16.05
CA SER A 392 -2.98 -2.94 16.25
C SER A 392 -2.37 -3.82 17.36
N LEU A 393 -1.19 -3.47 17.85
CA LEU A 393 -0.43 -4.24 18.83
C LEU A 393 -0.07 -3.39 20.05
N PHE A 394 -0.22 -3.96 21.24
CA PHE A 394 0.14 -3.34 22.51
C PHE A 394 1.08 -4.26 23.28
N MET A 395 2.29 -3.79 23.56
CA MET A 395 3.30 -4.49 24.34
C MET A 395 3.47 -3.79 25.69
N SER A 396 3.36 -4.55 26.77
CA SER A 396 3.65 -4.08 28.14
C SER A 396 4.75 -4.94 28.73
N SER A 397 5.82 -4.32 29.20
CA SER A 397 6.99 -5.02 29.73
C SER A 397 7.64 -4.24 30.86
N HIS A 398 8.46 -4.95 31.63
CA HIS A 398 9.47 -4.31 32.43
C HIS A 398 10.76 -4.07 31.64
N THR A 399 11.52 -3.04 32.02
CA THR A 399 12.86 -2.79 31.46
C THR A 399 13.84 -3.86 31.94
N THR A 400 14.32 -4.69 31.03
CA THR A 400 15.38 -5.67 31.26
C THR A 400 16.73 -5.13 30.77
N GLU A 401 17.79 -5.94 30.88
CA GLU A 401 19.12 -5.70 30.31
C GLU A 401 19.08 -5.02 28.93
N ASN A 402 20.06 -4.17 28.62
CA ASN A 402 20.08 -3.33 27.40
C ASN A 402 19.89 -4.10 26.08
N LEU A 403 20.12 -5.42 26.05
CA LEU A 403 19.99 -6.29 24.88
C LEU A 403 19.24 -7.61 25.18
N GLY A 404 18.42 -7.61 26.23
CA GLY A 404 17.62 -8.77 26.60
C GLY A 404 16.47 -9.08 25.63
N PRO A 405 15.69 -10.14 25.90
CA PRO A 405 14.57 -10.57 25.05
C PRO A 405 13.50 -9.49 24.83
N VAL A 406 13.31 -8.56 25.78
CA VAL A 406 12.41 -7.41 25.63
C VAL A 406 12.89 -6.47 24.52
N GLN A 407 14.17 -6.11 24.52
CA GLN A 407 14.76 -5.22 23.53
C GLN A 407 14.88 -5.89 22.15
N SER A 408 15.13 -7.20 22.11
CA SER A 408 15.06 -8.01 20.89
C SER A 408 13.66 -7.95 20.28
N LEU A 409 12.61 -8.25 21.07
CA LEU A 409 11.23 -8.19 20.61
C LEU A 409 10.84 -6.76 20.19
N LYS A 410 11.21 -5.74 20.95
CA LYS A 410 10.94 -4.34 20.61
C LYS A 410 11.62 -3.93 19.30
N SER A 411 12.88 -4.32 19.10
CA SER A 411 13.64 -4.03 17.87
C SER A 411 13.00 -4.72 16.67
N TYR A 412 12.54 -5.95 16.85
CA TYR A 412 11.73 -6.64 15.85
C TYR A 412 10.41 -5.90 15.57
N LEU A 413 9.62 -5.55 16.59
CA LEU A 413 8.35 -4.84 16.39
C LEU A 413 8.53 -3.46 15.72
N LEU A 414 9.59 -2.72 16.06
CA LEU A 414 9.95 -1.45 15.42
C LEU A 414 10.27 -1.60 13.93
N LYS A 415 10.86 -2.73 13.54
CA LYS A 415 11.20 -3.03 12.16
C LYS A 415 9.98 -3.59 11.41
N HIS A 416 9.19 -4.47 12.02
CA HIS A 416 8.22 -5.31 11.32
C HIS A 416 6.75 -4.89 11.51
N VAL A 417 6.44 -4.03 12.48
CA VAL A 417 5.05 -3.59 12.76
C VAL A 417 4.89 -2.11 12.47
N SER A 418 3.93 -1.78 11.59
CA SER A 418 3.72 -0.41 11.12
C SER A 418 3.36 0.63 12.19
N ALA A 419 2.72 0.19 13.29
CA ALA A 419 2.49 0.98 14.50
C ALA A 419 2.15 0.04 15.67
N PHE A 420 2.81 0.22 16.82
CA PHE A 420 2.47 -0.48 18.06
C PHE A 420 2.66 0.44 19.27
N ILE A 421 2.01 0.11 20.38
CA ILE A 421 2.18 0.81 21.65
C ILE A 421 3.12 -0.04 22.51
N SER A 422 4.17 0.57 23.05
CA SER A 422 5.06 -0.05 24.02
C SER A 422 5.01 0.72 25.34
N VAL A 423 4.68 0.03 26.43
CA VAL A 423 4.73 0.56 27.79
C VAL A 423 5.80 -0.20 28.55
N GLU A 424 6.87 0.52 28.92
CA GLU A 424 8.02 -0.04 29.62
C GLU A 424 8.10 0.53 31.04
N HIS A 425 8.12 -0.35 32.02
CA HIS A 425 8.23 0.03 33.42
C HIS A 425 9.68 -0.10 33.92
N PRO A 426 10.23 0.88 34.67
CA PRO A 426 11.54 0.74 35.30
C PRO A 426 11.56 -0.46 36.26
N PHE A 427 12.55 -1.34 36.14
CA PHE A 427 12.76 -2.46 37.07
C PHE A 427 13.59 -2.01 38.26
N SER A 428 13.05 -2.11 39.48
CA SER A 428 13.82 -1.90 40.71
C SER A 428 14.09 -3.24 41.38
N TYR A 429 15.25 -3.83 41.13
CA TYR A 429 15.86 -4.69 42.13
C TYR A 429 16.54 -3.79 43.15
N ASP A 430 16.14 -3.95 44.42
CA ASP A 430 16.80 -3.44 45.61
C ASP A 430 16.46 -2.00 46.07
N GLU A 431 16.14 -1.89 47.36
CA GLU A 431 15.77 -0.70 48.12
C GLU A 431 16.89 0.36 48.21
N ARG A 432 18.06 0.12 47.59
CA ARG A 432 19.22 1.04 47.60
C ARG A 432 19.47 1.77 46.28
N SER A 433 18.81 1.39 45.19
CA SER A 433 19.02 1.97 43.85
C SER A 433 18.22 3.26 43.57
N ALA A 434 17.32 3.65 44.49
CA ALA A 434 16.54 4.89 44.42
C ALA A 434 17.40 6.18 44.41
N SER A 435 18.72 6.10 44.63
CA SER A 435 19.61 7.27 44.72
C SER A 435 20.28 7.70 43.41
N ARG A 436 20.18 6.94 42.30
CA ARG A 436 20.88 7.26 41.04
C ARG A 436 20.01 7.67 39.86
N PHE A 437 18.69 7.53 39.94
CA PHE A 437 17.77 7.87 38.84
C PHE A 437 17.42 9.37 38.73
N ASP A 438 18.03 10.24 39.54
CA ASP A 438 17.57 11.63 39.74
C ASP A 438 18.43 12.73 39.08
N ARG A 439 19.17 12.46 37.99
CA ARG A 439 20.03 13.52 37.37
C ARG A 439 19.96 13.76 35.87
N THR A 440 19.25 12.97 35.07
CA THR A 440 19.24 13.20 33.61
C THR A 440 17.91 12.83 32.96
N ARG A 441 16.88 13.68 33.13
CA ARG A 441 15.85 14.03 32.12
C ARG A 441 14.78 14.91 32.77
N GLY A 442 14.40 15.99 32.09
CA GLY A 442 13.46 17.00 32.58
C GLY A 442 12.07 16.40 32.88
N SER A 443 11.64 16.55 34.13
CA SER A 443 10.36 16.07 34.66
C SER A 443 9.17 16.90 34.17
N LEU A 444 8.11 16.23 33.74
CA LEU A 444 6.77 16.81 33.55
C LEU A 444 6.16 17.26 34.90
N PRO A 445 5.23 18.24 34.92
CA PRO A 445 4.69 18.81 36.18
C PRO A 445 3.88 17.85 37.07
N SER A 446 3.57 16.63 36.63
CA SER A 446 2.75 15.66 37.38
C SER A 446 3.50 14.84 38.43
N GLU A 447 4.84 14.89 38.46
CA GLU A 447 5.65 14.02 39.35
C GLU A 447 5.83 14.56 40.77
N ARG A 448 5.47 15.83 41.05
CA ARG A 448 5.63 16.42 42.39
C ARG A 448 4.61 15.93 43.42
N LEU A 449 3.44 15.43 43.00
CA LEU A 449 2.39 15.02 43.93
C LEU A 449 2.62 13.64 44.58
N PHE A 450 3.52 12.81 44.03
CA PHE A 450 3.62 11.39 44.37
C PHE A 450 4.90 10.97 45.10
N ARG A 451 5.76 11.91 45.50
CA ARG A 451 7.04 11.64 46.20
C ARG A 451 6.90 10.94 47.56
N GLY A 452 5.70 10.87 48.15
CA GLY A 452 5.45 10.22 49.44
C GLY A 452 5.13 8.73 49.40
N MET A 453 4.80 8.14 48.23
CA MET A 453 4.27 6.77 48.14
C MET A 453 5.32 5.66 47.95
N PHE A 454 6.59 6.00 47.73
CA PHE A 454 7.66 5.03 47.41
C PHE A 454 8.26 4.28 48.62
N LYS A 455 7.60 4.29 49.78
CA LYS A 455 8.07 3.59 51.00
C LYS A 455 7.62 2.13 51.12
N PHE A 456 6.79 1.62 50.21
CA PHE A 456 6.36 0.22 50.20
C PHE A 456 6.40 -0.35 48.79
N GLY A 457 7.28 -1.33 48.52
CA GLY A 457 7.50 -1.91 47.19
C GLY A 457 6.25 -2.47 46.48
N TYR A 458 5.19 -2.80 47.23
CA TYR A 458 3.91 -3.26 46.69
C TYR A 458 3.09 -2.16 45.98
N LEU A 459 3.22 -0.90 46.41
CA LEU A 459 2.53 0.24 45.79
C LEU A 459 3.08 0.54 44.39
N THR A 460 4.35 0.22 44.13
CA THR A 460 5.01 0.43 42.83
C THR A 460 4.40 -0.47 41.74
N TYR A 461 4.12 -1.74 42.05
CA TYR A 461 3.50 -2.68 41.09
C TYR A 461 2.04 -2.31 40.75
N LEU A 462 1.26 -1.89 41.74
CA LEU A 462 -0.11 -1.39 41.50
C LEU A 462 -0.13 -0.12 40.64
N HIS A 463 0.85 0.77 40.87
CA HIS A 463 1.02 1.96 40.05
C HIS A 463 1.36 1.62 38.59
N GLN A 464 2.26 0.66 38.35
CA GLN A 464 2.59 0.18 37.00
C GLN A 464 1.37 -0.39 36.28
N LEU A 465 0.56 -1.21 36.95
CA LEU A 465 -0.70 -1.74 36.39
C LEU A 465 -1.67 -0.61 36.02
N PHE A 466 -1.81 0.39 36.88
CA PHE A 466 -2.67 1.55 36.60
C PHE A 466 -2.18 2.34 35.37
N LEU A 467 -0.86 2.54 35.24
CA LEU A 467 -0.28 3.21 34.08
C LEU A 467 -0.48 2.42 32.79
N THR A 468 -0.29 1.10 32.80
CA THR A 468 -0.58 0.24 31.65
C THR A 468 -2.06 0.32 31.28
N PHE A 469 -2.97 0.29 32.26
CA PHE A 469 -4.41 0.44 32.02
C PHE A 469 -4.77 1.79 31.42
N TRP A 470 -4.22 2.87 31.96
CA TRP A 470 -4.47 4.23 31.48
C TRP A 470 -4.00 4.42 30.04
N TRP A 471 -2.80 3.92 29.70
CA TRP A 471 -2.30 3.94 28.33
C TRP A 471 -3.14 3.08 27.38
N PHE A 472 -3.59 1.91 27.84
CA PHE A 472 -4.49 1.06 27.08
C PHE A 472 -5.85 1.75 26.81
N LEU A 473 -6.46 2.41 27.78
CA LEU A 473 -7.72 3.13 27.57
C LEU A 473 -7.58 4.35 26.65
N ARG A 474 -6.45 5.07 26.70
CA ARG A 474 -6.26 6.29 25.91
C ARG A 474 -5.97 6.02 24.43
N ARG A 475 -5.36 4.88 24.12
CA ARG A 475 -4.78 4.59 22.80
C ARG A 475 -5.06 3.17 22.27
N GLY A 476 -5.74 2.32 23.05
CA GLY A 476 -5.90 0.89 22.78
C GLY A 476 -7.19 0.46 22.08
N HIS A 477 -8.04 1.39 21.64
CA HIS A 477 -9.31 1.06 20.96
C HIS A 477 -9.14 0.28 19.65
N SER A 478 -7.98 0.41 19.00
CA SER A 478 -7.59 -0.28 17.76
C SER A 478 -6.74 -1.54 18.01
N VAL A 479 -6.35 -1.81 19.25
CA VAL A 479 -5.44 -2.91 19.60
C VAL A 479 -6.20 -4.23 19.48
N ARG A 480 -5.64 -5.16 18.71
CA ARG A 480 -6.13 -6.53 18.53
C ARG A 480 -5.24 -7.57 19.20
N VAL A 481 -3.96 -7.26 19.41
CA VAL A 481 -2.98 -8.15 20.04
C VAL A 481 -2.35 -7.45 21.25
N PHE A 482 -2.42 -8.10 22.41
CA PHE A 482 -1.77 -7.64 23.64
C PHE A 482 -0.63 -8.60 24.01
N ILE A 483 0.60 -8.09 24.09
CA ILE A 483 1.78 -8.84 24.50
C ILE A 483 2.19 -8.41 25.91
N GLY A 484 1.98 -9.29 26.88
CA GLY A 484 2.44 -9.10 28.26
C GLY A 484 3.78 -9.82 28.48
N VAL A 485 4.85 -9.05 28.68
CA VAL A 485 6.22 -9.57 28.74
C VAL A 485 6.70 -9.67 30.19
N ASP A 486 6.00 -10.51 30.97
CA ASP A 486 6.29 -11.04 32.31
C ASP A 486 4.96 -11.45 32.98
N ALA A 487 5.02 -12.08 34.14
CA ALA A 487 3.85 -12.63 34.84
C ALA A 487 2.77 -11.57 35.15
N LEU A 488 3.17 -10.34 35.48
CA LEU A 488 2.27 -9.28 35.89
C LEU A 488 1.60 -8.64 34.67
N ASN A 489 2.37 -8.31 33.65
CA ASN A 489 1.88 -7.76 32.39
C ASN A 489 1.03 -8.79 31.62
N GLY A 490 1.42 -10.06 31.63
CA GLY A 490 0.63 -11.16 31.05
C GLY A 490 -0.71 -11.34 31.75
N THR A 491 -0.72 -11.33 33.09
CA THR A 491 -1.95 -11.41 33.88
C THR A 491 -2.89 -10.25 33.56
N PHE A 492 -2.34 -9.05 33.39
CA PHE A 492 -3.12 -7.87 33.04
C PHE A 492 -3.82 -7.99 31.67
N GLY A 493 -3.10 -8.46 30.64
CA GLY A 493 -3.70 -8.73 29.32
C GLY A 493 -4.86 -9.72 29.39
N VAL A 494 -4.70 -10.79 30.18
CA VAL A 494 -5.76 -11.80 30.42
C VAL A 494 -6.98 -11.18 31.10
N ILE A 495 -6.76 -10.29 32.07
CA ILE A 495 -7.84 -9.57 32.76
C ILE A 495 -8.61 -8.69 31.77
N LEU A 496 -7.92 -7.93 30.91
CA LEU A 496 -8.58 -7.12 29.87
C LEU A 496 -9.44 -7.98 28.95
N LYS A 497 -8.92 -9.12 28.47
CA LYS A 497 -9.69 -10.05 27.64
C LYS A 497 -10.97 -10.54 28.35
N LYS A 498 -10.90 -10.88 29.63
CA LYS A 498 -12.09 -11.31 30.42
C LYS A 498 -13.12 -10.20 30.63
N PHE A 499 -12.71 -8.94 30.61
CA PHE A 499 -13.61 -7.78 30.64
C PHE A 499 -14.28 -7.48 29.29
N GLY A 500 -14.10 -8.33 28.27
CA GLY A 500 -14.81 -8.24 26.99
C GLY A 500 -14.10 -7.44 25.90
N PHE A 501 -12.83 -7.06 26.10
CA PHE A 501 -12.03 -6.47 25.04
C PHE A 501 -11.65 -7.54 24.01
N ASN A 502 -11.85 -7.27 22.71
CA ASN A 502 -11.52 -8.18 21.62
C ASN A 502 -9.99 -8.21 21.37
N LEU A 503 -9.26 -8.90 22.25
CA LEU A 503 -7.80 -8.99 22.26
C LEU A 503 -7.35 -10.45 22.21
N LYS A 504 -6.40 -10.74 21.33
CA LYS A 504 -5.54 -11.92 21.47
C LYS A 504 -4.41 -11.58 22.45
N VAL A 505 -4.28 -12.37 23.51
CA VAL A 505 -3.28 -12.15 24.57
C VAL A 505 -2.12 -13.13 24.37
N ILE A 506 -0.92 -12.58 24.23
CA ILE A 506 0.34 -13.32 24.24
C ILE A 506 1.03 -13.06 25.57
N TYR A 507 1.29 -14.13 26.31
CA TYR A 507 2.12 -14.06 27.51
C TYR A 507 3.55 -14.50 27.16
N TYR A 508 4.53 -13.59 27.26
CA TYR A 508 5.94 -13.92 27.05
C TYR A 508 6.65 -14.14 28.40
N ALA A 509 6.85 -15.42 28.74
CA ALA A 509 7.51 -15.88 29.96
C ALA A 509 9.04 -15.81 29.83
N LEU A 510 9.62 -14.74 30.35
CA LEU A 510 11.07 -14.46 30.29
C LEU A 510 11.91 -15.13 31.38
N GLY A 511 11.30 -15.70 32.42
CA GLY A 511 12.09 -16.35 33.45
C GLY A 511 11.25 -17.12 34.45
N TYR A 512 11.87 -18.14 35.02
CA TYR A 512 11.32 -19.01 36.05
C TYR A 512 12.47 -19.49 36.93
N GLY A 513 12.26 -19.70 38.23
CA GLY A 513 13.30 -20.18 39.14
C GLY A 513 12.70 -20.55 40.49
N LYS A 514 13.28 -21.54 41.19
CA LYS A 514 12.74 -22.05 42.47
C LYS A 514 13.83 -22.02 43.55
N PRO A 515 13.87 -21.01 44.44
CA PRO A 515 13.06 -19.78 44.47
C PRO A 515 13.62 -18.69 43.53
N ARG A 516 12.75 -17.82 43.01
CA ARG A 516 13.13 -16.63 42.24
C ARG A 516 13.38 -15.41 43.12
N PHE A 517 12.64 -15.28 44.22
CA PHE A 517 12.80 -14.20 45.20
C PHE A 517 13.22 -14.75 46.57
N THR A 518 14.06 -13.99 47.28
CA THR A 518 14.47 -14.35 48.65
C THR A 518 13.31 -14.30 49.65
N ASN A 519 12.27 -13.50 49.36
CA ASN A 519 11.05 -13.42 50.16
C ASN A 519 10.04 -14.50 49.69
N PRO A 520 9.69 -15.48 50.55
CA PRO A 520 8.82 -16.59 50.17
C PRO A 520 7.39 -16.18 49.76
N ILE A 521 6.88 -15.09 50.32
CA ILE A 521 5.51 -14.61 50.01
C ILE A 521 5.49 -14.01 48.61
N VAL A 522 6.47 -13.16 48.29
CA VAL A 522 6.60 -12.55 46.96
C VAL A 522 6.84 -13.63 45.89
N ASP A 523 7.66 -14.62 46.21
CA ASP A 523 7.91 -15.78 45.35
C ASP A 523 6.62 -16.56 45.04
N PHE A 524 5.83 -16.89 46.07
CA PHE A 524 4.54 -17.55 45.93
C PHE A 524 3.57 -16.77 45.02
N PHE A 525 3.44 -15.45 45.22
CA PHE A 525 2.57 -14.61 44.39
C PHE A 525 3.04 -14.52 42.94
N TYR A 526 4.35 -14.39 42.70
CA TYR A 526 4.92 -14.34 41.36
C TYR A 526 4.63 -15.63 40.57
N HIS A 527 4.82 -16.79 41.18
CA HIS A 527 4.49 -18.07 40.55
C HIS A 527 2.98 -18.23 40.32
N GLY A 528 2.15 -17.77 41.26
CA GLY A 528 0.69 -17.73 41.08
C GLY A 528 0.26 -16.91 39.85
N LEU A 529 0.80 -15.70 39.70
CA LEU A 529 0.54 -14.84 38.53
C LEU A 529 1.06 -15.45 37.23
N THR A 530 2.23 -16.08 37.28
CA THR A 530 2.85 -16.76 36.13
C THR A 530 1.92 -17.83 35.57
N HIS A 531 1.38 -18.71 36.42
CA HIS A 531 0.43 -19.74 35.99
C HIS A 531 -0.91 -19.15 35.57
N TYR A 532 -1.40 -18.10 36.25
CA TYR A 532 -2.64 -17.44 35.85
C TYR A 532 -2.57 -16.85 34.43
N ALA A 533 -1.48 -16.13 34.14
CA ALA A 533 -1.21 -15.57 32.81
C ALA A 533 -1.13 -16.67 31.74
N ALA A 534 -0.36 -17.73 31.99
CA ALA A 534 -0.19 -18.85 31.06
C ALA A 534 -1.51 -19.58 30.76
N ARG A 535 -2.39 -19.73 31.76
CA ARG A 535 -3.71 -20.36 31.56
C ARG A 535 -4.66 -19.51 30.73
N GLY A 536 -4.66 -18.19 30.94
CA GLY A 536 -5.62 -17.29 30.32
C GLY A 536 -5.20 -16.68 28.98
N ALA A 537 -3.91 -16.76 28.61
CA ALA A 537 -3.40 -16.26 27.34
C ALA A 537 -3.80 -17.16 26.16
N ASP A 538 -3.97 -16.56 24.98
CA ASP A 538 -4.19 -17.28 23.72
C ASP A 538 -2.92 -18.01 23.26
N ARG A 539 -1.76 -17.40 23.53
CA ARG A 539 -0.44 -18.00 23.30
C ARG A 539 0.48 -17.71 24.47
N VAL A 540 1.34 -18.68 24.78
CA VAL A 540 2.40 -18.56 25.77
C VAL A 540 3.73 -18.72 25.05
N TRP A 541 4.52 -17.66 25.02
CA TRP A 541 5.89 -17.69 24.53
C TRP A 541 6.82 -17.97 25.72
N CYS A 542 7.64 -18.99 25.60
CA CYS A 542 8.60 -19.40 26.63
C CYS A 542 10.01 -19.10 26.13
N LEU A 543 10.81 -18.40 26.94
CA LEU A 543 12.17 -18.04 26.56
C LEU A 543 13.09 -19.26 26.40
N SER A 544 12.91 -20.29 27.24
CA SER A 544 13.74 -21.50 27.24
C SER A 544 12.89 -22.76 27.40
N GLU A 545 13.43 -23.91 26.98
CA GLU A 545 12.73 -25.19 27.08
C GLU A 545 12.43 -25.57 28.55
N PRO A 546 13.33 -25.35 29.53
CA PRO A 546 13.01 -25.58 30.95
C PRO A 546 11.78 -24.78 31.44
N ILE A 547 11.64 -23.51 31.03
CA ILE A 547 10.46 -22.69 31.36
C ILE A 547 9.20 -23.31 30.75
N LYS A 548 9.28 -23.73 29.49
CA LYS A 548 8.16 -24.37 28.78
C LYS A 548 7.74 -25.67 29.45
N THR A 549 8.68 -26.56 29.76
CA THR A 549 8.42 -27.83 30.46
C THR A 549 7.74 -27.59 31.81
N GLU A 550 8.22 -26.63 32.57
CA GLU A 550 7.70 -26.32 33.90
C GLU A 550 6.29 -25.72 33.85
N LEU A 551 6.00 -24.80 32.91
CA LEU A 551 4.65 -24.26 32.72
C LEU A 551 3.68 -25.32 32.19
N MET A 552 4.16 -26.23 31.34
CA MET A 552 3.40 -27.37 30.82
C MET A 552 3.12 -28.46 31.87
N SER A 553 3.93 -28.56 32.92
CA SER A 553 3.80 -29.60 33.97
C SER A 553 2.55 -29.44 34.86
N SER A 554 1.77 -28.37 34.66
CA SER A 554 0.48 -28.17 35.32
C SER A 554 -0.62 -29.00 34.62
N ASN A 555 -1.58 -29.55 35.39
CA ASN A 555 -2.69 -30.47 34.98
C ASN A 555 -3.62 -30.00 33.83
N GLU A 556 -3.11 -29.52 32.69
CA GLU A 556 -3.91 -29.08 31.54
C GLU A 556 -4.15 -30.22 30.53
N PRO A 557 -5.36 -30.33 29.94
CA PRO A 557 -5.70 -31.34 28.92
C PRO A 557 -4.90 -31.15 27.62
N GLY A 558 -4.78 -32.21 26.81
CA GLY A 558 -3.86 -32.28 25.66
C GLY A 558 -3.97 -31.15 24.63
N SER A 559 -5.16 -30.61 24.36
CA SER A 559 -5.38 -29.48 23.43
C SER A 559 -4.85 -28.14 23.96
N ALA A 560 -4.65 -27.99 25.27
CA ALA A 560 -4.06 -26.80 25.87
C ALA A 560 -2.53 -26.74 25.72
N ARG A 561 -1.87 -27.82 25.26
CA ARG A 561 -0.42 -27.85 25.05
C ARG A 561 0.03 -27.10 23.80
N GLU A 562 -0.84 -26.98 22.80
CA GLU A 562 -0.53 -26.34 21.51
C GLU A 562 -0.33 -24.81 21.60
N LYS A 563 -0.70 -24.18 22.71
CA LYS A 563 -0.51 -22.74 22.91
C LYS A 563 0.90 -22.36 23.41
N TYR A 564 1.74 -23.31 23.82
CA TYR A 564 3.07 -23.05 24.38
C TYR A 564 4.14 -23.15 23.28
N PHE A 565 4.79 -22.03 22.97
CA PHE A 565 5.81 -21.92 21.95
C PHE A 565 7.16 -21.60 22.58
N LEU A 566 8.22 -22.28 22.14
CA LEU A 566 9.58 -21.88 22.45
C LEU A 566 9.92 -20.66 21.59
N VAL A 567 10.13 -19.50 22.21
CA VAL A 567 10.48 -18.24 21.54
C VAL A 567 11.72 -17.67 22.26
N PRO A 568 12.92 -18.12 21.88
CA PRO A 568 14.16 -17.69 22.51
C PRO A 568 14.50 -16.24 22.17
N ALA A 569 15.44 -15.64 22.92
CA ALA A 569 15.97 -14.33 22.55
C ALA A 569 16.70 -14.43 21.20
N GLY A 570 16.32 -13.59 20.23
CA GLY A 570 16.91 -13.60 18.89
C GLY A 570 18.14 -12.71 18.76
N VAL A 571 18.92 -12.94 17.71
CA VAL A 571 20.02 -12.06 17.29
C VAL A 571 19.47 -10.99 16.34
N ASN A 572 19.74 -9.72 16.63
CA ASN A 572 19.19 -8.60 15.86
C ASN A 572 19.97 -8.29 14.57
N LYS A 573 21.25 -8.69 14.51
CA LYS A 573 22.19 -8.42 13.41
C LYS A 573 23.31 -9.44 13.45
N ILE A 574 23.67 -10.00 12.29
CA ILE A 574 24.91 -10.76 12.11
C ILE A 574 26.03 -9.75 11.83
N ILE A 575 27.14 -9.86 12.56
CA ILE A 575 28.28 -8.97 12.39
C ILE A 575 29.30 -9.68 11.51
N ASP A 576 29.53 -9.15 10.31
CA ASP A 576 30.57 -9.66 9.43
C ASP A 576 31.94 -9.32 10.01
N ALA A 577 32.69 -10.37 10.34
CA ALA A 577 34.02 -10.26 10.89
C ALA A 577 35.02 -9.90 9.79
N SER A 578 35.94 -8.97 10.06
CA SER A 578 37.15 -8.85 9.24
C SER A 578 37.95 -10.15 9.26
N VAL A 579 38.60 -10.49 8.14
CA VAL A 579 39.29 -11.75 7.84
C VAL A 579 40.40 -12.16 8.84
N ASP A 580 40.77 -11.30 9.80
CA ASP A 580 41.94 -11.47 10.66
C ASP A 580 41.59 -11.41 12.17
N ARG A 581 40.85 -12.40 12.67
CA ARG A 581 40.54 -12.56 14.11
C ARG A 581 41.65 -13.33 14.82
N SER A 582 42.19 -12.75 15.89
CA SER A 582 43.11 -13.47 16.76
C SER A 582 42.34 -14.34 17.76
N ALA A 583 42.56 -15.65 17.72
CA ALA A 583 42.06 -16.59 18.74
C ALA A 583 42.55 -16.24 20.16
N GLN A 584 43.56 -15.37 20.28
CA GLN A 584 44.10 -14.91 21.55
C GLN A 584 43.29 -13.75 22.19
N ASN A 585 42.24 -13.24 21.53
CA ASN A 585 41.35 -12.22 22.09
C ASN A 585 40.10 -12.86 22.71
N LEU A 586 40.09 -13.02 24.03
CA LEU A 586 38.97 -13.56 24.80
C LEU A 586 37.92 -12.48 25.11
N LEU A 587 36.65 -12.86 25.14
CA LEU A 587 35.51 -11.97 25.39
C LEU A 587 34.52 -12.56 26.38
N ILE A 588 34.08 -11.76 27.35
CA ILE A 588 32.93 -12.03 28.22
C ILE A 588 31.91 -10.90 28.03
N ILE A 589 30.65 -11.26 27.80
CA ILE A 589 29.51 -10.33 27.82
C ILE A 589 28.52 -10.85 28.86
N ASP A 590 28.52 -10.26 30.05
CA ASP A 590 27.70 -10.71 31.17
C ASP A 590 27.50 -9.62 32.22
N ASP A 591 26.50 -9.75 33.08
CA ASP A 591 26.28 -8.84 34.19
C ASP A 591 27.28 -9.05 35.33
N LEU A 592 27.85 -7.95 35.84
CA LEU A 592 28.84 -7.96 36.94
C LEU A 592 28.15 -8.11 38.30
N ARG A 593 27.24 -9.08 38.39
CA ARG A 593 26.49 -9.47 39.58
C ARG A 593 26.85 -10.88 40.03
N ASN A 594 27.49 -11.67 39.16
CA ASN A 594 27.83 -13.06 39.42
C ASN A 594 29.29 -13.23 39.87
N GLU A 595 29.51 -13.72 41.09
CA GLU A 595 30.83 -13.71 41.74
C GLU A 595 31.79 -14.76 41.18
N ASN A 596 31.33 -15.88 40.63
CA ASN A 596 32.22 -17.03 40.48
C ASN A 596 32.86 -17.14 39.07
N GLY A 597 32.08 -17.03 37.99
CA GLY A 597 32.56 -17.37 36.64
C GLY A 597 33.59 -16.40 36.06
N ILE A 598 33.32 -15.09 36.16
CA ILE A 598 34.26 -14.05 35.71
C ILE A 598 35.56 -14.12 36.54
N GLN A 599 35.47 -14.39 37.84
CA GLN A 599 36.65 -14.58 38.69
C GLN A 599 37.45 -15.82 38.28
N MET A 600 36.81 -16.91 37.86
CA MET A 600 37.51 -18.10 37.37
C MET A 600 38.33 -17.77 36.12
N ALA A 601 37.74 -17.08 35.14
CA ALA A 601 38.46 -16.63 33.94
C ALA A 601 39.67 -15.74 34.26
N ILE A 602 39.51 -14.76 35.15
CA ILE A 602 40.60 -13.88 35.59
C ILE A 602 41.70 -14.68 36.31
N LYS A 603 41.34 -15.60 37.21
CA LYS A 603 42.31 -16.42 37.97
C LYS A 603 43.09 -17.40 37.10
N THR A 604 42.55 -17.81 35.95
CA THR A 604 43.25 -18.70 34.99
C THR A 604 44.21 -17.96 34.05
N MET A 605 44.10 -16.63 33.94
CA MET A 605 44.92 -15.83 33.01
C MET A 605 46.44 -16.00 33.21
N PRO A 606 47.01 -16.03 34.45
CA PRO A 606 48.46 -16.17 34.62
C PRO A 606 49.01 -17.45 33.97
N ILE A 607 48.29 -18.58 34.13
CA ILE A 607 48.68 -19.88 33.54
C ILE A 607 48.56 -19.85 32.01
N LEU A 608 47.53 -19.19 31.48
CA LEU A 608 47.34 -19.07 30.03
C LEU A 608 48.39 -18.15 29.38
N LEU A 609 48.84 -17.11 30.09
CA LEU A 609 49.87 -16.17 29.60
C LEU A 609 51.27 -16.82 29.51
N GLU A 610 51.56 -17.84 30.33
CA GLU A 610 52.77 -18.66 30.18
C GLU A 610 52.78 -19.42 28.84
N GLN A 611 51.60 -19.75 28.31
CA GLN A 611 51.43 -20.49 27.04
C GLN A 611 51.22 -19.54 25.84
N PHE A 612 50.55 -18.41 26.05
CA PHE A 612 50.13 -17.46 25.01
C PHE A 612 50.41 -16.02 25.45
N ALA A 613 51.64 -15.54 25.18
CA ALA A 613 52.08 -14.22 25.64
C ALA A 613 51.27 -13.02 25.11
N ALA A 614 50.53 -13.17 24.01
CA ALA A 614 49.70 -12.10 23.42
C ALA A 614 48.20 -12.22 23.75
N LEU A 615 47.83 -13.07 24.71
CA LEU A 615 46.44 -13.27 25.15
C LEU A 615 45.85 -12.03 25.84
N LYS A 616 44.64 -11.64 25.45
CA LYS A 616 43.89 -10.53 26.04
C LYS A 616 42.48 -10.96 26.41
N LEU A 617 41.93 -10.43 27.51
CA LEU A 617 40.55 -10.68 27.95
C LEU A 617 39.78 -9.37 28.05
N THR A 618 38.68 -9.26 27.30
CA THR A 618 37.74 -8.13 27.38
C THR A 618 36.45 -8.56 28.07
N ILE A 619 36.00 -7.80 29.07
CA ILE A 619 34.79 -8.07 29.84
C ILE A 619 33.83 -6.89 29.69
N ILE A 620 32.66 -7.13 29.10
CA ILE A 620 31.59 -6.14 28.93
C ILE A 620 30.47 -6.44 29.94
N GLY A 621 30.16 -5.49 30.83
CA GLY A 621 29.11 -5.70 31.84
C GLY A 621 28.92 -4.57 32.85
N GLN A 622 27.74 -4.51 33.48
CA GLN A 622 27.48 -3.64 34.65
C GLN A 622 27.06 -4.43 35.87
N GLY A 623 27.40 -3.91 37.06
CA GLY A 623 26.93 -4.50 38.31
C GLY A 623 27.75 -4.12 39.52
N ILE A 624 27.29 -4.58 40.67
CA ILE A 624 27.84 -4.26 42.00
C ILE A 624 29.25 -4.81 42.21
N LEU A 625 29.68 -5.83 41.45
CA LEU A 625 30.98 -6.48 41.61
C LEU A 625 32.11 -5.77 40.85
N LYS A 626 31.82 -4.68 40.14
CA LYS A 626 32.82 -3.95 39.34
C LYS A 626 34.08 -3.64 40.14
N GLU A 627 33.94 -3.08 41.34
CA GLU A 627 35.08 -2.69 42.19
C GLU A 627 35.86 -3.91 42.70
N ALA A 628 35.19 -5.02 42.99
CA ALA A 628 35.84 -6.25 43.44
C ALA A 628 36.67 -6.90 42.32
N LEU A 629 36.18 -6.87 41.08
CA LEU A 629 36.88 -7.41 39.91
C LEU A 629 38.12 -6.58 39.56
N VAL A 630 38.04 -5.24 39.66
CA VAL A 630 39.21 -4.35 39.44
C VAL A 630 40.32 -4.69 40.44
N LYS A 631 40.00 -4.83 41.73
CA LYS A 631 40.98 -5.23 42.76
C LYS A 631 41.60 -6.59 42.49
N LEU A 632 40.83 -7.55 41.98
CA LEU A 632 41.34 -8.87 41.63
C LEU A 632 42.33 -8.80 40.46
N ILE A 633 42.03 -8.02 39.41
CA ILE A 633 42.91 -7.80 38.26
C ILE A 633 44.24 -7.16 38.70
N GLU A 634 44.18 -6.14 39.56
CA GLU A 634 45.37 -5.49 40.12
C GLU A 634 46.21 -6.44 40.97
N SER A 635 45.57 -7.28 41.80
CA SER A 635 46.29 -8.23 42.68
C SER A 635 47.06 -9.33 41.95
N LEU A 636 46.71 -9.59 40.69
CA LEU A 636 47.33 -10.61 39.84
C LEU A 636 48.25 -10.03 38.76
N ASP A 637 48.49 -8.71 38.77
CA ASP A 637 49.31 -7.98 37.78
C ASP A 637 48.79 -8.14 36.33
N LEU A 638 47.46 -8.08 36.15
CA LEU A 638 46.78 -8.32 34.86
C LEU A 638 46.22 -7.04 34.21
N ALA A 639 46.62 -5.86 34.67
CA ALA A 639 46.04 -4.58 34.21
C ALA A 639 46.23 -4.33 32.70
N ASP A 640 47.34 -4.80 32.13
CA ASP A 640 47.65 -4.64 30.69
C ASP A 640 47.00 -5.73 29.80
N THR A 641 46.43 -6.79 30.40
CA THR A 641 45.89 -7.95 29.68
C THR A 641 44.36 -8.10 29.82
N VAL A 642 43.76 -7.59 30.91
CA VAL A 642 42.32 -7.68 31.18
C VAL A 642 41.66 -6.30 31.14
N THR A 643 40.69 -6.10 30.24
CA THR A 643 39.95 -4.84 30.06
C THR A 643 38.49 -4.98 30.51
N LEU A 644 38.00 -4.04 31.34
CA LEU A 644 36.62 -4.02 31.86
C LEU A 644 35.83 -2.82 31.31
N ILE A 645 34.74 -3.07 30.60
CA ILE A 645 33.93 -2.05 29.90
C ILE A 645 32.47 -2.12 30.38
N SER A 646 31.92 -1.00 30.86
CA SER A 646 30.59 -1.00 31.49
C SER A 646 29.42 -0.73 30.55
N ASN A 647 29.57 0.15 29.57
CA ASN A 647 28.49 0.43 28.61
C ASN A 647 29.08 0.94 27.31
N PRO A 648 29.67 0.06 26.49
CA PRO A 648 30.22 0.49 25.22
C PRO A 648 29.11 1.05 24.33
N SER A 649 29.44 2.06 23.53
CA SER A 649 28.54 2.54 22.48
C SER A 649 28.29 1.43 21.45
N PRO A 650 27.17 1.42 20.70
CA PRO A 650 26.93 0.38 19.69
C PRO A 650 28.09 0.19 18.68
N PRO A 651 28.74 1.25 18.14
CA PRO A 651 29.89 1.09 17.26
C PRO A 651 31.13 0.50 17.97
N GLU A 652 31.35 0.87 19.23
CA GLU A 652 32.44 0.33 20.04
C GLU A 652 32.22 -1.16 20.35
N ARG A 653 30.98 -1.55 20.63
CA ARG A 653 30.59 -2.95 20.85
C ARG A 653 30.77 -3.80 19.60
N GLU A 654 30.36 -3.29 18.43
CA GLU A 654 30.61 -3.95 17.14
C GLU A 654 32.11 -4.10 16.87
N ARG A 655 32.91 -3.06 17.17
CA ARG A 655 34.38 -3.13 17.06
C ARG A 655 34.94 -4.23 17.95
N ILE A 656 34.52 -4.33 19.22
CA ILE A 656 34.97 -5.39 20.15
C ILE A 656 34.62 -6.77 19.59
N LEU A 657 33.36 -6.98 19.18
CA LEU A 657 32.91 -8.25 18.58
C LEU A 657 33.65 -8.61 17.28
N SER A 658 34.05 -7.61 16.48
CA SER A 658 34.78 -7.86 15.23
C SER A 658 36.20 -8.41 15.46
N VAL A 659 36.85 -8.03 16.56
CA VAL A 659 38.25 -8.40 16.87
C VAL A 659 38.39 -9.55 17.87
N SER A 660 37.31 -9.94 18.56
CA SER A 660 37.31 -11.04 19.52
C SER A 660 37.36 -12.41 18.84
N GLY A 661 38.16 -13.32 19.40
CA GLY A 661 38.42 -14.65 18.88
C GLY A 661 37.71 -15.78 19.62
N ILE A 662 37.58 -15.71 20.95
CA ILE A 662 36.91 -16.75 21.76
C ILE A 662 36.00 -16.08 22.78
N GLY A 663 34.75 -16.50 22.86
CA GLY A 663 33.77 -16.05 23.85
C GLY A 663 33.71 -16.97 25.07
N LEU A 664 33.53 -16.43 26.27
CA LEU A 664 33.44 -17.20 27.50
C LEU A 664 32.08 -16.93 28.19
N CYS A 665 31.36 -18.01 28.52
CA CYS A 665 30.13 -17.95 29.31
C CYS A 665 30.17 -18.95 30.46
N LEU A 666 30.59 -18.44 31.63
CA LEU A 666 30.98 -19.26 32.76
C LEU A 666 30.05 -19.00 33.94
N HIS A 667 29.31 -20.03 34.32
CA HIS A 667 28.41 -20.00 35.47
C HIS A 667 28.75 -21.15 36.41
N ARG A 668 28.52 -20.98 37.72
CA ARG A 668 28.65 -22.05 38.71
C ARG A 668 27.30 -22.72 38.90
N GLY A 669 27.19 -23.98 38.52
CA GLY A 669 25.93 -24.71 38.56
C GLY A 669 25.42 -24.89 39.99
N ARG A 670 24.22 -24.40 40.28
CA ARG A 670 23.38 -24.83 41.40
C ARG A 670 22.04 -25.31 40.83
N GLU A 671 21.69 -26.55 41.14
CA GLU A 671 20.42 -27.16 40.76
C GLU A 671 19.25 -26.28 41.29
N GLY A 672 18.29 -25.94 40.42
CA GLY A 672 17.15 -25.06 40.75
C GLY A 672 17.42 -23.55 40.74
N SER A 673 18.66 -23.11 40.46
CA SER A 673 18.98 -21.68 40.35
C SER A 673 18.33 -21.02 39.12
N TYR A 674 18.09 -19.71 39.16
CA TYR A 674 17.55 -18.93 38.03
C TYR A 674 18.34 -19.15 36.73
N VAL A 675 19.66 -19.29 36.84
CA VAL A 675 20.60 -19.50 35.72
C VAL A 675 20.31 -20.81 34.97
N SER A 676 19.72 -21.81 35.64
CA SER A 676 19.33 -23.09 35.03
C SER A 676 18.12 -22.98 34.10
N TYR A 677 17.40 -21.84 34.13
CA TYR A 677 16.25 -21.56 33.27
C TYR A 677 16.54 -20.43 32.26
N ASP A 678 17.72 -19.82 32.35
CA ASP A 678 18.08 -18.61 31.62
C ASP A 678 18.49 -18.89 30.17
N ASP A 679 18.40 -17.85 29.32
CA ASP A 679 18.77 -17.87 27.92
C ASP A 679 19.82 -16.77 27.65
N PRO A 680 21.12 -17.09 27.71
CA PRO A 680 22.19 -16.10 27.86
C PRO A 680 22.35 -15.25 26.60
N SER A 681 21.86 -14.00 26.67
CA SER A 681 21.87 -13.02 25.57
C SER A 681 23.28 -12.73 25.04
N GLY A 682 24.27 -12.63 25.94
CA GLY A 682 25.68 -12.38 25.59
C GLY A 682 26.30 -13.49 24.74
N VAL A 683 25.96 -14.76 24.99
CA VAL A 683 26.45 -15.90 24.18
C VAL A 683 25.94 -15.81 22.76
N LYS A 684 24.67 -15.48 22.60
CA LYS A 684 24.03 -15.36 21.28
C LYS A 684 24.59 -14.20 20.48
N GLU A 685 24.94 -13.10 21.15
CA GLU A 685 25.61 -11.98 20.50
C GLU A 685 27.01 -12.37 20.00
N MET A 686 27.77 -13.12 20.79
CA MET A 686 29.08 -13.66 20.36
C MET A 686 28.93 -14.63 19.17
N ILE A 687 27.96 -15.53 19.22
CA ILE A 687 27.63 -16.44 18.11
C ILE A 687 27.15 -15.68 16.87
N GLY A 688 26.37 -14.60 17.06
CA GLY A 688 25.92 -13.69 16.00
C GLY A 688 27.06 -12.97 15.29
N ALA A 689 28.19 -12.80 15.98
CA ALA A 689 29.43 -12.33 15.39
C ALA A 689 30.29 -13.48 14.83
N GLY A 690 29.91 -14.75 14.98
CA GLY A 690 30.71 -15.90 14.56
C GLY A 690 31.89 -16.23 15.47
N ILE A 691 31.81 -15.88 16.75
CA ILE A 691 32.84 -16.15 17.76
C ILE A 691 32.57 -17.52 18.39
N PRO A 692 33.51 -18.49 18.34
CA PRO A 692 33.42 -19.74 19.09
C PRO A 692 33.29 -19.49 20.60
N VAL A 693 32.49 -20.29 21.31
CA VAL A 693 32.19 -20.05 22.74
C VAL A 693 32.61 -21.22 23.63
N VAL A 694 33.19 -20.91 24.81
CA VAL A 694 33.38 -21.87 25.91
C VAL A 694 32.26 -21.65 26.94
N ILE A 695 31.46 -22.68 27.21
CA ILE A 695 30.24 -22.56 28.01
C ILE A 695 30.13 -23.63 29.10
N SER A 696 29.64 -23.25 30.29
CA SER A 696 29.38 -24.20 31.38
C SER A 696 28.23 -25.17 31.06
N ASN A 697 28.43 -26.46 31.32
CA ASN A 697 27.54 -27.58 30.95
C ASN A 697 26.09 -27.57 31.50
N HIS A 698 25.79 -26.80 32.54
CA HIS A 698 24.44 -26.75 33.16
C HIS A 698 23.56 -25.62 32.62
N LEU A 699 24.08 -24.82 31.68
CA LEU A 699 23.30 -23.80 30.99
C LEU A 699 22.45 -24.47 29.89
N PRO A 700 21.16 -24.11 29.73
CA PRO A 700 20.32 -24.69 28.68
C PRO A 700 20.93 -24.56 27.27
N PHE A 701 21.62 -23.45 27.02
CA PHE A 701 22.27 -23.18 25.73
C PHE A 701 23.52 -24.04 25.47
N ALA A 702 24.08 -24.70 26.49
CA ALA A 702 25.29 -25.53 26.35
C ALA A 702 25.04 -26.80 25.51
N GLU A 703 23.83 -27.36 25.56
CA GLU A 703 23.46 -28.50 24.72
C GLU A 703 23.50 -28.13 23.23
N ILE A 704 22.99 -26.94 22.89
CA ILE A 704 23.00 -26.40 21.52
C ILE A 704 24.43 -26.17 21.03
N VAL A 705 25.31 -25.61 21.88
CA VAL A 705 26.73 -25.41 21.55
C VAL A 705 27.42 -26.75 21.25
N ARG A 706 27.09 -27.80 22.00
CA ARG A 706 27.62 -29.15 21.79
C ARG A 706 27.11 -29.77 20.49
N GLU A 707 25.79 -29.76 20.27
CA GLU A 707 25.17 -30.39 19.09
C GLU A 707 25.56 -29.71 17.77
N LYS A 708 25.75 -28.39 17.80
CA LYS A 708 26.14 -27.59 16.64
C LYS A 708 27.65 -27.39 16.54
N GLU A 709 28.42 -27.94 17.47
CA GLU A 709 29.89 -27.83 17.50
C GLU A 709 30.38 -26.37 17.38
N MET A 710 29.74 -25.45 18.11
CA MET A 710 30.02 -24.00 18.05
C MET A 710 31.12 -23.55 19.03
N GLY A 711 31.74 -24.51 19.71
CA GLY A 711 32.80 -24.28 20.70
C GLY A 711 32.84 -25.41 21.72
N GLU A 712 33.34 -25.12 22.92
CA GLU A 712 33.63 -26.13 23.95
C GLU A 712 32.64 -26.05 25.11
N VAL A 713 32.21 -27.22 25.60
CA VAL A 713 31.34 -27.32 26.78
C VAL A 713 32.10 -27.93 27.93
N ILE A 714 32.25 -27.18 29.01
CA ILE A 714 33.07 -27.57 30.17
C ILE A 714 32.24 -27.76 31.43
N SER A 715 32.72 -28.63 32.32
CA SER A 715 32.38 -28.58 33.73
C SER A 715 32.98 -27.31 34.33
N TYR A 716 32.38 -26.76 35.39
CA TYR A 716 32.87 -25.56 36.05
C TYR A 716 34.16 -25.84 36.85
N GLN A 717 35.28 -26.03 36.16
CA GLN A 717 36.61 -26.32 36.69
C GLN A 717 37.68 -25.57 35.89
N SER A 718 38.70 -25.04 36.59
CA SER A 718 39.77 -24.25 35.97
C SER A 718 40.59 -25.05 34.95
N ASP A 719 40.87 -26.33 35.21
CA ASP A 719 41.68 -27.17 34.32
C ASP A 719 40.98 -27.42 32.97
N GLU A 720 39.66 -27.65 32.99
CA GLU A 720 38.86 -27.80 31.77
C GLU A 720 38.76 -26.49 30.98
N LEU A 721 38.63 -25.35 31.66
CA LEU A 721 38.65 -24.03 31.01
C LEU A 721 39.98 -23.77 30.29
N ILE A 722 41.10 -24.05 30.96
CA ILE A 722 42.45 -23.89 30.38
C ILE A 722 42.59 -24.79 29.15
N LYS A 723 42.16 -26.06 29.24
CA LYS A 723 42.21 -27.00 28.12
C LYS A 723 41.39 -26.51 26.93
N ALA A 724 40.13 -26.10 27.15
CA ALA A 724 39.25 -25.62 26.09
C ALA A 724 39.80 -24.38 25.36
N ILE A 725 40.33 -23.39 26.11
CA ILE A 725 40.96 -22.21 25.51
C ILE A 725 42.21 -22.61 24.73
N THR A 726 43.03 -23.53 25.26
CA THR A 726 44.23 -24.02 24.60
C THR A 726 43.92 -24.74 23.28
N GLU A 727 42.87 -25.57 23.25
CA GLU A 727 42.42 -26.27 22.05
C GLU A 727 41.92 -25.29 20.97
N LEU A 728 41.06 -24.34 21.34
CA LEU A 728 40.56 -23.31 20.42
C LEU A 728 41.65 -22.33 19.96
N THR A 729 42.73 -22.15 20.73
CA THR A 729 43.83 -21.25 20.36
C THR A 729 44.89 -21.93 19.49
N ASN A 730 45.26 -23.20 19.77
CA ASN A 730 46.32 -23.91 19.05
C ASN A 730 45.84 -24.56 17.74
N TYR A 731 44.57 -25.00 17.67
CA TYR A 731 44.06 -25.71 16.49
C TYR A 731 43.22 -24.80 15.61
N ALA A 732 43.88 -24.08 14.70
CA ALA A 732 43.23 -23.13 13.77
C ALA A 732 42.06 -23.75 12.97
N TYR A 733 42.17 -25.03 12.59
CA TYR A 733 41.08 -25.74 11.91
C TYR A 733 39.84 -25.93 12.81
N HIS A 734 40.05 -26.27 14.08
CA HIS A 734 38.96 -26.44 15.06
C HIS A 734 38.25 -25.11 15.31
N HIS A 735 39.03 -24.06 15.57
CA HIS A 735 38.53 -22.68 15.74
C HIS A 735 37.69 -22.21 14.55
N ALA A 736 38.23 -22.36 13.33
CA ALA A 736 37.55 -21.96 12.10
C ALA A 736 36.26 -22.76 11.85
N THR A 737 36.23 -24.03 12.25
CA THR A 737 35.03 -24.88 12.15
C THR A 737 33.95 -24.40 13.11
N CYS A 738 34.28 -24.21 14.39
CA CYS A 738 33.35 -23.68 15.38
C CYS A 738 32.82 -22.28 14.99
N SER A 739 33.68 -21.42 14.43
CA SER A 739 33.30 -20.08 13.97
C SER A 739 32.33 -20.13 12.78
N ARG A 740 32.49 -21.09 11.87
CA ARG A 740 31.56 -21.30 10.76
C ARG A 740 30.21 -21.79 11.26
N HIS A 741 30.20 -22.81 12.12
CA HIS A 741 28.97 -23.33 12.69
C HIS A 741 28.22 -22.29 13.53
N ALA A 742 28.93 -21.43 14.25
CA ALA A 742 28.33 -20.31 14.97
C ALA A 742 27.62 -19.33 14.01
N ARG A 743 28.23 -18.99 12.87
CA ARG A 743 27.60 -18.14 11.83
C ARG A 743 26.39 -18.81 11.19
N ASP A 744 26.51 -20.09 10.86
CA ASP A 744 25.42 -20.86 10.27
C ASP A 744 24.23 -20.92 11.23
N TYR A 745 24.47 -21.17 12.52
CA TYR A 745 23.43 -21.17 13.55
C TYR A 745 22.84 -19.78 13.81
N ALA A 746 23.66 -18.71 13.77
CA ALA A 746 23.21 -17.34 13.97
C ALA A 746 22.06 -16.95 13.01
N SER A 747 22.11 -17.43 11.76
CA SER A 747 21.03 -17.22 10.79
C SER A 747 19.69 -17.82 11.24
N THR A 748 19.72 -18.94 11.97
CA THR A 748 18.52 -19.65 12.45
C THR A 748 17.85 -18.97 13.64
N ILE A 749 18.64 -18.27 14.46
CA ILE A 749 18.17 -17.54 15.65
C ILE A 749 18.02 -16.03 15.42
N MET A 750 18.01 -15.59 14.16
CA MET A 750 17.70 -14.20 13.83
C MET A 750 16.31 -13.83 14.35
N SER A 751 16.20 -12.67 15.01
CA SER A 751 14.95 -12.19 15.61
C SER A 751 13.79 -12.20 14.60
N THR A 752 14.06 -11.89 13.34
CA THR A 752 13.07 -11.95 12.25
C THR A 752 12.47 -13.35 12.11
N ASN A 753 13.29 -14.38 11.98
CA ASN A 753 12.85 -15.75 11.77
C ASN A 753 12.05 -16.28 12.97
N LEU A 754 12.50 -15.99 14.20
CA LEU A 754 11.87 -16.45 15.43
C LEU A 754 10.50 -15.81 15.65
N TYR A 755 10.43 -14.48 15.57
CA TYR A 755 9.19 -13.75 15.86
C TYR A 755 8.20 -13.80 14.68
N ASP A 756 8.66 -13.83 13.41
CA ASP A 756 7.78 -14.03 12.26
C ASP A 756 7.06 -15.39 12.36
N SER A 757 7.81 -16.47 12.65
CA SER A 757 7.22 -17.79 12.85
C SER A 757 6.24 -17.82 14.03
N ALA A 758 6.54 -17.10 15.11
CA ALA A 758 5.68 -17.02 16.29
C ALA A 758 4.40 -16.20 16.04
N LEU A 759 4.45 -15.22 15.14
CA LEU A 759 3.34 -14.31 14.82
C LEU A 759 2.50 -14.76 13.61
N LYS A 760 3.06 -15.52 12.66
CA LYS A 760 2.42 -15.95 11.39
C LYS A 760 1.09 -16.69 11.55
N ASN A 761 0.79 -17.20 12.75
CA ASN A 761 -0.43 -17.93 13.07
C ASN A 761 -1.42 -17.14 13.94
N LEU A 762 -1.25 -15.82 14.09
CA LEU A 762 -2.13 -14.96 14.90
C LEU A 762 -3.23 -14.27 14.09
N GLU A 763 -3.07 -14.14 12.77
CA GLU A 763 -4.12 -13.63 11.90
C GLU A 763 -5.12 -14.76 11.67
N ASP A 764 -6.37 -14.57 12.12
CA ASP A 764 -7.43 -15.49 11.70
C ASP A 764 -7.55 -15.33 10.19
N ALA A 765 -7.57 -16.46 9.47
CA ALA A 765 -7.92 -16.45 8.06
C ALA A 765 -9.20 -15.62 7.92
N PRO A 766 -9.25 -14.69 6.94
CA PRO A 766 -10.46 -13.95 6.73
C PRO A 766 -11.59 -14.98 6.48
N LYS A 767 -12.74 -14.72 7.08
CA LYS A 767 -13.85 -15.67 7.03
C LYS A 767 -14.39 -15.61 5.61
N GLU A 768 -14.73 -16.75 5.03
CA GLU A 768 -15.54 -16.76 3.82
C GLU A 768 -16.94 -16.23 4.12
N LEU A 769 -17.55 -15.51 3.18
CA LEU A 769 -18.90 -14.91 3.33
C LEU A 769 -19.93 -15.94 3.80
N ASP A 770 -19.77 -17.19 3.37
CA ASP A 770 -20.67 -18.31 3.68
C ASP A 770 -20.67 -18.66 5.18
N ASP A 771 -19.60 -18.33 5.92
CA ASP A 771 -19.47 -18.60 7.36
C ASP A 771 -19.83 -17.41 8.26
N MET A 772 -20.37 -16.32 7.69
CA MET A 772 -20.63 -15.07 8.41
C MET A 772 -22.03 -14.93 8.99
N HIS A 773 -22.11 -14.19 10.09
CA HIS A 773 -23.32 -13.52 10.54
C HIS A 773 -23.36 -12.10 9.97
N VAL A 774 -24.25 -11.89 9.00
CA VAL A 774 -24.48 -10.59 8.38
C VAL A 774 -25.78 -9.98 8.90
N VAL A 775 -25.75 -8.67 9.20
CA VAL A 775 -26.95 -7.90 9.56
C VAL A 775 -27.18 -6.83 8.52
N VAL A 776 -28.40 -6.72 8.00
CA VAL A 776 -28.82 -5.67 7.08
C VAL A 776 -29.95 -4.89 7.73
N ALA A 777 -29.80 -3.58 7.86
CA ALA A 777 -30.82 -2.68 8.41
C ALA A 777 -31.20 -1.62 7.38
N THR A 778 -32.50 -1.45 7.13
CA THR A 778 -33.02 -0.55 6.09
C THR A 778 -34.38 0.06 6.43
N HIS A 779 -34.69 1.22 5.86
CA HIS A 779 -36.07 1.68 5.74
C HIS A 779 -36.72 1.13 4.46
N GLU A 780 -38.02 0.83 4.48
CA GLU A 780 -38.73 0.18 3.37
C GLU A 780 -40.03 0.91 2.98
N TYR A 781 -40.27 1.03 1.67
CA TYR A 781 -41.55 1.45 1.09
C TYR A 781 -42.00 0.51 -0.02
N PHE A 782 -41.14 0.27 -1.02
CA PHE A 782 -41.34 -0.64 -2.15
C PHE A 782 -40.06 -1.49 -2.36
N LYS A 783 -40.09 -2.49 -3.25
CA LYS A 783 -38.91 -3.31 -3.58
C LYS A 783 -37.74 -2.42 -4.06
N GLY A 784 -36.61 -2.48 -3.35
CA GLY A 784 -35.40 -1.71 -3.62
C GLY A 784 -34.13 -2.42 -3.12
N SER A 785 -33.02 -1.68 -3.01
CA SER A 785 -31.67 -2.25 -2.79
C SER A 785 -31.53 -3.09 -1.52
N GLY A 786 -32.29 -2.78 -0.46
CA GLY A 786 -32.29 -3.58 0.77
C GLY A 786 -32.87 -4.96 0.59
N GLN A 787 -33.98 -5.09 -0.14
CA GLN A 787 -34.56 -6.39 -0.45
C GLN A 787 -33.70 -7.17 -1.44
N GLU A 788 -33.06 -6.51 -2.41
CA GLU A 788 -32.12 -7.17 -3.33
C GLU A 788 -30.92 -7.76 -2.59
N LEU A 789 -30.32 -7.01 -1.66
CA LEU A 789 -29.22 -7.48 -0.82
C LEU A 789 -29.66 -8.65 0.07
N ARG A 790 -30.86 -8.56 0.67
CA ARG A 790 -31.45 -9.65 1.45
C ARG A 790 -31.60 -10.91 0.61
N ASP A 791 -32.21 -10.80 -0.56
CA ASP A 791 -32.51 -11.94 -1.43
C ASP A 791 -31.20 -12.58 -1.95
N TYR A 792 -30.19 -11.76 -2.28
CA TYR A 792 -28.84 -12.23 -2.59
C TYR A 792 -28.22 -13.01 -1.44
N ILE A 793 -28.21 -12.47 -0.21
CA ILE A 793 -27.61 -13.14 0.95
C ILE A 793 -28.36 -14.44 1.28
N ILE A 794 -29.69 -14.46 1.18
CA ILE A 794 -30.50 -15.68 1.35
C ILE A 794 -30.09 -16.74 0.31
N SER A 795 -29.89 -16.34 -0.95
CA SER A 795 -29.49 -17.24 -2.04
C SER A 795 -28.09 -17.85 -1.84
N ARG A 796 -27.18 -17.11 -1.19
CA ARG A 796 -25.83 -17.57 -0.82
C ARG A 796 -25.81 -18.57 0.33
N LYS A 797 -26.91 -18.72 1.07
CA LYS A 797 -27.04 -19.65 2.21
C LYS A 797 -25.96 -19.45 3.29
N ILE A 798 -25.60 -18.20 3.57
CA ILE A 798 -24.63 -17.88 4.62
C ILE A 798 -25.07 -18.42 5.99
N LYS A 799 -24.12 -18.50 6.94
CA LYS A 799 -24.35 -18.98 8.31
C LYS A 799 -25.56 -18.32 8.96
N GLN A 800 -25.65 -16.98 8.95
CA GLN A 800 -26.81 -16.28 9.49
C GLN A 800 -27.01 -14.89 8.86
N LEU A 801 -28.25 -14.54 8.53
CA LEU A 801 -28.67 -13.19 8.13
C LEU A 801 -29.73 -12.66 9.11
N SER A 802 -29.49 -11.51 9.72
CA SER A 802 -30.55 -10.74 10.40
C SER A 802 -30.96 -9.54 9.55
N TYR A 803 -32.16 -9.56 9.00
CA TYR A 803 -32.74 -8.49 8.20
C TYR A 803 -33.69 -7.64 9.04
N ILE A 804 -33.34 -6.38 9.27
CA ILE A 804 -34.13 -5.40 10.03
C ILE A 804 -34.74 -4.40 9.05
N ALA A 805 -36.06 -4.25 9.11
CA ALA A 805 -36.79 -3.37 8.22
C ALA A 805 -37.71 -2.41 8.98
N HIS A 806 -37.65 -1.13 8.62
CA HIS A 806 -38.44 -0.06 9.18
C HIS A 806 -39.36 0.56 8.11
N PRO A 807 -40.69 0.43 8.20
CA PRO A 807 -41.58 1.00 7.20
C PRO A 807 -41.62 2.53 7.28
N PHE A 808 -41.56 3.21 6.13
CA PHE A 808 -41.77 4.66 6.04
C PHE A 808 -43.17 5.08 6.51
N SER A 809 -43.32 6.35 6.91
CA SER A 809 -44.59 6.91 7.41
C SER A 809 -45.76 6.77 6.43
N TYR A 810 -45.48 6.75 5.13
CA TYR A 810 -46.45 6.61 4.04
C TYR A 810 -46.57 5.17 3.50
N ALA A 811 -45.84 4.20 4.07
CA ALA A 811 -45.96 2.79 3.72
C ALA A 811 -47.31 2.22 4.19
N LYS A 812 -47.75 1.12 3.55
CA LYS A 812 -48.95 0.40 3.98
C LYS A 812 -48.73 -0.29 5.34
N GLU A 813 -47.56 -0.90 5.52
CA GLU A 813 -47.09 -1.53 6.75
C GLU A 813 -46.84 -0.49 7.86
N ASP A 814 -47.20 -0.83 9.11
CA ASP A 814 -47.09 0.07 10.27
C ASP A 814 -46.18 -0.44 11.38
N ARG A 815 -45.59 -1.64 11.20
CA ARG A 815 -44.67 -2.28 12.16
C ARG A 815 -43.27 -2.48 11.57
N SER A 816 -42.26 -2.11 12.35
CA SER A 816 -40.88 -2.54 12.09
C SER A 816 -40.75 -4.03 12.40
N TYR A 817 -39.87 -4.73 11.70
CA TYR A 817 -39.70 -6.17 11.88
C TYR A 817 -38.24 -6.61 11.72
N GLN A 818 -37.92 -7.77 12.31
CA GLN A 818 -36.65 -8.47 12.13
C GLN A 818 -36.92 -9.89 11.66
N ASN A 819 -36.32 -10.26 10.54
CA ASN A 819 -36.27 -11.63 10.03
C ASN A 819 -34.88 -12.19 10.24
N VAL A 820 -34.77 -13.34 10.90
CA VAL A 820 -33.49 -14.04 11.04
C VAL A 820 -33.54 -15.30 10.17
N TYR A 821 -32.57 -15.42 9.27
CA TYR A 821 -32.38 -16.56 8.40
C TYR A 821 -31.09 -17.29 8.78
N GLU A 822 -31.11 -18.61 8.77
CA GLU A 822 -29.92 -19.45 8.90
C GLU A 822 -29.84 -20.37 7.69
N LYS A 823 -28.71 -20.34 6.98
CA LYS A 823 -28.51 -21.11 5.73
C LYS A 823 -29.65 -20.94 4.71
N GLY A 824 -30.19 -19.72 4.64
CA GLY A 824 -31.30 -19.35 3.75
C GLY A 824 -32.71 -19.69 4.27
N VAL A 825 -32.85 -20.31 5.45
CA VAL A 825 -34.16 -20.67 6.04
C VAL A 825 -34.55 -19.67 7.11
N LEU A 826 -35.78 -19.14 7.05
CA LEU A 826 -36.31 -18.22 8.06
C LEU A 826 -36.55 -18.97 9.39
N ILE A 827 -35.85 -18.58 10.45
CA ILE A 827 -35.95 -19.19 11.79
C ILE A 827 -36.64 -18.29 12.82
N SER A 828 -36.68 -16.98 12.59
CA SER A 828 -37.31 -16.03 13.51
C SER A 828 -37.92 -14.85 12.77
N HIS A 829 -39.13 -14.47 13.18
CA HIS A 829 -39.85 -13.30 12.68
C HIS A 829 -40.39 -12.50 13.87
N LEU A 830 -39.80 -11.35 14.15
CA LEU A 830 -40.19 -10.45 15.24
C LEU A 830 -40.81 -9.18 14.66
N ARG A 831 -41.88 -8.69 15.28
CA ARG A 831 -42.55 -7.44 14.90
C ARG A 831 -42.64 -6.47 16.07
N SER A 832 -42.54 -5.18 15.78
CA SER A 832 -42.83 -4.10 16.72
C SER A 832 -44.32 -3.98 17.03
N LEU A 833 -44.64 -3.14 18.01
CA LEU A 833 -45.98 -2.58 18.14
C LEU A 833 -46.26 -1.62 16.98
N ALA A 834 -47.54 -1.51 16.58
CA ALA A 834 -47.98 -0.52 15.62
C ALA A 834 -47.92 0.88 16.24
N THR A 835 -47.51 1.89 15.47
CA THR A 835 -47.36 3.27 15.95
C THR A 835 -47.99 4.28 15.01
N PRO A 836 -48.36 5.49 15.49
CA PRO A 836 -48.90 6.55 14.64
C PRO A 836 -47.94 6.91 13.49
N LYS A 837 -48.49 7.13 12.28
CA LYS A 837 -47.74 7.47 11.05
C LYS A 837 -47.23 8.92 11.01
N LYS A 838 -46.74 9.44 12.14
CA LYS A 838 -46.06 10.74 12.20
C LYS A 838 -44.56 10.54 12.04
N GLU A 839 -43.97 11.22 11.08
CA GLU A 839 -42.59 11.00 10.61
C GLU A 839 -41.55 11.03 11.75
N PHE A 840 -41.61 12.03 12.64
CA PHE A 840 -40.72 12.12 13.80
C PHE A 840 -40.87 10.95 14.81
N VAL A 841 -42.11 10.46 15.01
CA VAL A 841 -42.40 9.36 15.93
C VAL A 841 -41.87 8.03 15.36
N CYS A 842 -41.90 7.86 14.04
CA CYS A 842 -41.34 6.69 13.37
C CYS A 842 -39.82 6.59 13.60
N TYR A 843 -39.04 7.65 13.39
CA TYR A 843 -37.59 7.61 13.60
C TYR A 843 -37.19 7.33 15.06
N LEU A 844 -37.92 7.88 16.04
CA LEU A 844 -37.66 7.59 17.45
C LEU A 844 -37.93 6.12 17.79
N ARG A 845 -39.05 5.58 17.28
CA ARG A 845 -39.40 4.16 17.39
C ARG A 845 -38.31 3.28 16.73
N ASP A 846 -37.89 3.63 15.53
CA ASP A 846 -36.90 2.87 14.75
C ASP A 846 -35.56 2.83 15.48
N SER A 847 -35.17 3.92 16.15
CA SER A 847 -34.01 3.96 17.05
C SER A 847 -34.07 2.91 18.16
N LEU A 848 -35.22 2.83 18.85
CA LEU A 848 -35.42 1.90 19.96
C LEU A 848 -35.39 0.44 19.48
N TYR A 849 -35.96 0.16 18.31
CA TYR A 849 -35.96 -1.20 17.76
C TYR A 849 -34.61 -1.61 17.17
N ASN A 850 -33.85 -0.71 16.54
CA ASN A 850 -32.47 -0.99 16.16
C ASN A 850 -31.64 -1.37 17.39
N LEU A 851 -31.76 -0.61 18.49
CA LEU A 851 -31.10 -0.93 19.75
C LEU A 851 -31.54 -2.32 20.27
N PHE A 852 -32.85 -2.58 20.31
CA PHE A 852 -33.41 -3.85 20.79
C PHE A 852 -32.94 -5.05 19.96
N PHE A 853 -33.01 -4.96 18.63
CA PHE A 853 -32.64 -6.06 17.73
C PHE A 853 -31.13 -6.32 17.73
N LEU A 854 -30.29 -5.28 17.74
CA LEU A 854 -28.82 -5.42 17.78
C LEU A 854 -28.30 -5.91 19.13
N MET A 855 -28.95 -5.54 20.25
CA MET A 855 -28.55 -6.05 21.57
C MET A 855 -28.68 -7.56 21.69
N ARG A 856 -29.59 -8.19 20.96
CA ARG A 856 -29.83 -9.65 20.98
C ARG A 856 -28.74 -10.45 20.26
N ALA A 857 -28.00 -9.84 19.33
CA ALA A 857 -26.89 -10.51 18.67
C ALA A 857 -25.68 -10.62 19.62
N LYS A 858 -25.05 -11.80 19.66
CA LYS A 858 -23.80 -12.04 20.41
C LYS A 858 -22.61 -11.38 19.73
N HIS A 859 -22.47 -11.61 18.43
CA HIS A 859 -21.40 -11.08 17.57
C HIS A 859 -21.91 -10.98 16.12
N ILE A 860 -21.45 -9.99 15.37
CA ILE A 860 -21.82 -9.73 13.98
C ILE A 860 -20.53 -9.51 13.17
N ASP A 861 -20.35 -10.27 12.10
CA ASP A 861 -19.16 -10.14 11.25
C ASP A 861 -19.28 -8.90 10.34
N VAL A 862 -20.43 -8.73 9.69
CA VAL A 862 -20.71 -7.58 8.81
C VAL A 862 -22.07 -6.98 9.10
N PHE A 863 -22.10 -5.67 9.32
CA PHE A 863 -23.33 -4.88 9.40
C PHE A 863 -23.42 -3.94 8.19
N VAL A 864 -24.48 -4.07 7.39
CA VAL A 864 -24.80 -3.18 6.28
C VAL A 864 -25.97 -2.28 6.71
N GLY A 865 -25.65 -1.02 7.00
CA GLY A 865 -26.64 0.02 7.26
C GLY A 865 -27.01 0.71 5.97
N ILE A 866 -28.21 0.43 5.45
CA ILE A 866 -28.76 1.13 4.29
C ILE A 866 -29.36 2.42 4.83
N ASP A 867 -28.89 3.56 4.32
CA ASP A 867 -29.03 4.92 4.85
C ASP A 867 -28.20 5.27 6.09
N SER A 868 -27.97 6.58 6.24
CA SER A 868 -27.09 7.12 7.28
C SER A 868 -27.61 6.87 8.68
N PHE A 869 -28.93 6.78 8.86
CA PHE A 869 -29.53 6.59 10.17
C PHE A 869 -29.27 5.17 10.68
N ASN A 870 -29.51 4.15 9.85
CA ASN A 870 -29.22 2.76 10.22
C ASN A 870 -27.70 2.52 10.39
N ALA A 871 -26.87 3.12 9.54
CA ALA A 871 -25.41 2.98 9.63
C ALA A 871 -24.84 3.51 10.96
N LEU A 872 -25.41 4.57 11.55
CA LEU A 872 -24.97 5.10 12.84
C LEU A 872 -25.14 4.09 13.99
N PHE A 873 -26.17 3.25 13.96
CA PHE A 873 -26.33 2.17 14.94
C PHE A 873 -25.28 1.07 14.74
N GLY A 874 -24.96 0.71 13.49
CA GLY A 874 -23.83 -0.17 13.18
C GLY A 874 -22.52 0.37 13.75
N ILE A 875 -22.23 1.65 13.53
CA ILE A 875 -21.02 2.31 14.05
C ILE A 875 -21.00 2.32 15.57
N LEU A 876 -22.13 2.60 16.23
CA LEU A 876 -22.25 2.55 17.69
C LEU A 876 -21.91 1.16 18.21
N PHE A 877 -22.48 0.11 17.64
CA PHE A 877 -22.25 -1.28 18.08
C PHE A 877 -20.88 -1.83 17.69
N LYS A 878 -20.25 -1.31 16.64
CA LYS A 878 -18.84 -1.53 16.33
C LYS A 878 -17.93 -0.95 17.43
N LYS A 879 -18.20 0.28 17.90
CA LYS A 879 -17.47 0.89 19.03
C LYS A 879 -17.63 0.11 20.34
N LEU A 880 -18.73 -0.64 20.48
CA LEU A 880 -18.98 -1.56 21.59
C LEU A 880 -18.36 -2.95 21.39
N GLY A 881 -17.65 -3.19 20.29
CA GLY A 881 -16.97 -4.46 20.00
C GLY A 881 -17.89 -5.61 19.56
N LYS A 882 -19.17 -5.33 19.22
CA LYS A 882 -20.14 -6.34 18.79
C LYS A 882 -20.18 -6.59 17.27
N ILE A 883 -19.59 -5.68 16.49
CA ILE A 883 -19.60 -5.70 15.03
C ILE A 883 -18.16 -5.56 14.54
N ASP A 884 -17.70 -6.47 13.67
CA ASP A 884 -16.34 -6.40 13.12
C ASP A 884 -16.24 -5.36 12.00
N THR A 885 -17.19 -5.37 11.06
CA THR A 885 -17.20 -4.49 9.89
C THR A 885 -18.55 -3.80 9.70
N VAL A 886 -18.53 -2.49 9.45
CA VAL A 886 -19.71 -1.68 9.12
C VAL A 886 -19.59 -1.12 7.71
N ALA A 887 -20.53 -1.49 6.85
CA ALA A 887 -20.73 -0.89 5.54
C ALA A 887 -21.91 0.10 5.60
N PHE A 888 -21.65 1.35 5.27
CA PHE A 888 -22.69 2.36 5.06
C PHE A 888 -23.13 2.34 3.59
N PHE A 889 -24.35 1.88 3.31
CA PHE A 889 -24.89 1.83 1.95
C PHE A 889 -25.86 2.99 1.70
N THR A 890 -25.40 3.95 0.89
CA THR A 890 -26.16 5.15 0.52
C THR A 890 -26.79 4.98 -0.87
N ILE A 891 -28.13 4.96 -0.89
CA ILE A 891 -28.95 4.78 -2.11
C ILE A 891 -29.51 6.10 -2.64
N ASP A 892 -29.51 7.14 -1.80
CA ASP A 892 -29.88 8.50 -2.14
C ASP A 892 -28.89 9.49 -1.53
N TYR A 893 -28.49 10.50 -2.30
CA TYR A 893 -27.56 11.54 -1.87
C TYR A 893 -28.14 12.90 -2.19
N VAL A 894 -28.68 13.54 -1.15
CA VAL A 894 -29.34 14.85 -1.23
C VAL A 894 -28.80 15.72 -0.11
N MET A 895 -27.89 16.64 -0.45
CA MET A 895 -27.21 17.48 0.55
C MET A 895 -27.98 18.76 0.89
N HIS A 896 -28.94 19.16 0.06
CA HIS A 896 -29.71 20.39 0.21
C HIS A 896 -31.20 20.14 -0.04
N ASN A 897 -32.04 20.70 0.83
CA ASN A 897 -33.49 20.75 0.66
C ASN A 897 -34.18 19.37 0.57
N ARG A 898 -33.76 18.39 1.40
CA ARG A 898 -34.36 17.04 1.43
C ARG A 898 -35.71 17.03 2.12
N PHE A 899 -35.84 17.76 3.23
CA PHE A 899 -37.06 17.79 4.06
C PHE A 899 -37.86 19.09 3.93
N GLY A 900 -37.41 20.03 3.09
CA GLY A 900 -37.98 21.39 3.04
C GLY A 900 -37.81 22.18 4.34
N ASN A 901 -36.99 21.67 5.27
CA ASN A 901 -36.75 22.23 6.60
C ASN A 901 -35.24 22.26 6.86
N GLN A 902 -34.69 23.47 7.01
CA GLN A 902 -33.25 23.70 7.16
C GLN A 902 -32.62 22.96 8.35
N PHE A 903 -33.37 22.78 9.44
CA PHE A 903 -32.87 22.06 10.61
C PHE A 903 -32.71 20.56 10.32
N LEU A 904 -33.75 19.94 9.75
CA LEU A 904 -33.73 18.51 9.40
C LEU A 904 -32.68 18.22 8.31
N ASP A 905 -32.51 19.13 7.35
CA ASP A 905 -31.47 19.01 6.33
C ASP A 905 -30.05 19.06 6.92
N ARG A 906 -29.79 20.02 7.83
CA ARG A 906 -28.49 20.09 8.54
C ARG A 906 -28.23 18.84 9.37
N PHE A 907 -29.27 18.33 10.04
CA PHE A 907 -29.17 17.10 10.83
C PHE A 907 -28.86 15.89 9.94
N TYR A 908 -29.53 15.77 8.79
CA TYR A 908 -29.25 14.71 7.81
C TYR A 908 -27.82 14.76 7.26
N VAL A 909 -27.34 15.94 6.86
CA VAL A 909 -25.95 16.12 6.38
C VAL A 909 -24.95 15.73 7.48
N TRP A 910 -25.22 16.09 8.73
CA TRP A 910 -24.39 15.67 9.86
C TRP A 910 -24.39 14.14 10.05
N MET A 911 -25.56 13.49 9.98
CA MET A 911 -25.67 12.04 10.09
C MET A 911 -24.91 11.33 8.97
N ASP A 912 -25.12 11.76 7.72
CA ASP A 912 -24.46 11.19 6.55
C ASP A 912 -22.94 11.33 6.62
N ARG A 913 -22.42 12.52 6.96
CA ARG A 913 -20.99 12.75 7.17
C ARG A 913 -20.43 11.86 8.28
N THR A 914 -21.16 11.74 9.38
CA THR A 914 -20.74 10.90 10.51
C THR A 914 -20.70 9.43 10.09
N ALA A 915 -21.72 8.94 9.39
CA ALA A 915 -21.76 7.58 8.88
C ALA A 915 -20.60 7.31 7.89
N PHE A 916 -20.36 8.23 6.96
CA PHE A 916 -19.27 8.15 5.99
C PHE A 916 -17.89 8.07 6.65
N PHE A 917 -17.59 8.95 7.62
CA PHE A 917 -16.26 8.98 8.23
C PHE A 917 -16.02 7.88 9.27
N ASN A 918 -17.06 7.26 9.82
CA ASN A 918 -16.93 6.28 10.90
C ASN A 918 -17.27 4.84 10.48
N SER A 919 -17.77 4.62 9.26
CA SER A 919 -17.89 3.28 8.67
C SER A 919 -16.52 2.80 8.14
N ASP A 920 -16.35 1.48 8.04
CA ASP A 920 -15.18 0.88 7.41
C ASP A 920 -15.25 1.03 5.90
N TYR A 921 -16.44 0.82 5.34
CA TYR A 921 -16.74 0.89 3.92
C TYR A 921 -17.96 1.78 3.68
N THR A 922 -17.92 2.59 2.64
CA THR A 922 -19.10 3.30 2.12
C THR A 922 -19.45 2.71 0.77
N TRP A 923 -20.63 2.11 0.67
CA TRP A 923 -21.22 1.66 -0.59
C TRP A 923 -22.03 2.82 -1.19
N ASN A 924 -21.55 3.37 -2.30
CA ASN A 924 -22.22 4.42 -3.06
C ASN A 924 -22.99 3.80 -4.22
N VAL A 925 -24.26 4.16 -4.41
CA VAL A 925 -25.05 3.59 -5.52
C VAL A 925 -24.56 4.02 -6.91
N SER A 926 -23.74 5.07 -7.02
CA SER A 926 -23.16 5.51 -8.29
C SER A 926 -21.76 6.10 -8.15
N GLY A 927 -20.97 6.05 -9.23
CA GLY A 927 -19.65 6.70 -9.29
C GLY A 927 -19.72 8.23 -9.25
N ARG A 928 -20.83 8.84 -9.70
CA ARG A 928 -21.04 10.29 -9.57
C ARG A 928 -21.21 10.70 -8.11
N MET A 929 -21.88 9.87 -7.30
CA MET A 929 -22.07 10.11 -5.87
C MET A 929 -20.73 10.08 -5.12
N SER A 930 -19.87 9.09 -5.36
CA SER A 930 -18.56 9.01 -4.70
C SER A 930 -17.67 10.21 -5.05
N LYS A 931 -17.64 10.62 -6.32
CA LYS A 931 -16.93 11.83 -6.77
C LYS A 931 -17.49 13.11 -6.13
N GLN A 932 -18.81 13.23 -6.00
CA GLN A 932 -19.44 14.38 -5.36
C GLN A 932 -19.10 14.46 -3.86
N ARG A 933 -19.10 13.32 -3.16
CA ARG A 933 -18.65 13.25 -1.75
C ARG A 933 -17.22 13.76 -1.58
N VAL A 934 -16.32 13.38 -2.49
CA VAL A 934 -14.94 13.89 -2.49
C VAL A 934 -14.90 15.40 -2.69
N LYS A 935 -15.69 15.93 -3.64
CA LYS A 935 -15.77 17.37 -3.90
C LYS A 935 -16.29 18.15 -2.69
N GLU A 936 -17.26 17.63 -1.96
CA GLU A 936 -17.89 18.33 -0.83
C GLU A 936 -17.18 18.15 0.51
N LEU A 937 -16.54 16.99 0.73
CA LEU A 937 -15.91 16.63 2.01
C LEU A 937 -14.38 16.77 1.99
N GLY A 938 -13.78 17.02 0.83
CA GLY A 938 -12.34 17.26 0.67
C GLY A 938 -11.47 16.01 0.83
N GLU A 939 -10.18 16.21 1.13
CA GLU A 939 -9.17 15.14 1.21
C GLU A 939 -9.53 13.99 2.16
N GLY A 940 -10.32 14.26 3.21
CA GLY A 940 -10.77 13.23 4.15
C GLY A 940 -11.58 12.12 3.46
N ALA A 941 -12.31 12.43 2.40
CA ALA A 941 -13.10 11.46 1.64
C ALA A 941 -12.27 10.64 0.63
N LEU A 942 -11.13 11.16 0.18
CA LEU A 942 -10.19 10.39 -0.67
C LEU A 942 -9.54 9.23 0.08
N ARG A 943 -9.42 9.35 1.40
CA ARG A 943 -8.78 8.34 2.26
C ARG A 943 -9.72 7.23 2.73
N LYS A 944 -11.00 7.26 2.31
CA LYS A 944 -12.03 6.30 2.74
C LYS A 944 -12.28 5.24 1.68
N HIS A 945 -12.56 4.01 2.15
CA HIS A 945 -12.92 2.89 1.27
C HIS A 945 -14.34 3.08 0.73
N GLN A 946 -14.43 3.63 -0.47
CA GLN A 946 -15.69 3.84 -1.18
C GLN A 946 -15.84 2.80 -2.28
N ILE A 947 -16.92 2.03 -2.24
CA ILE A 947 -17.24 0.98 -3.22
C ILE A 947 -18.48 1.45 -4.00
N VAL A 948 -18.49 1.29 -5.32
CA VAL A 948 -19.67 1.61 -6.14
C VAL A 948 -20.55 0.37 -6.25
N VAL A 949 -21.74 0.41 -5.64
CA VAL A 949 -22.69 -0.70 -5.57
C VAL A 949 -24.01 -0.28 -6.24
N PRO A 950 -24.11 -0.37 -7.57
CA PRO A 950 -25.33 0.01 -8.30
C PRO A 950 -26.50 -0.93 -8.01
N ILE A 951 -27.71 -0.51 -8.36
CA ILE A 951 -28.93 -1.34 -8.31
C ILE A 951 -28.86 -2.39 -9.43
N GLY A 952 -29.15 -3.65 -9.12
CA GLY A 952 -29.07 -4.73 -10.11
C GLY A 952 -30.20 -4.72 -11.13
N ILE A 953 -29.99 -5.41 -12.26
CA ILE A 953 -31.01 -5.64 -13.28
C ILE A 953 -31.56 -7.06 -13.10
N VAL A 954 -32.87 -7.15 -12.84
CA VAL A 954 -33.58 -8.43 -12.70
C VAL A 954 -34.03 -8.92 -14.08
N THR A 955 -33.55 -10.09 -14.53
CA THR A 955 -33.77 -10.62 -15.89
C THR A 955 -35.03 -11.49 -16.05
N GLU A 956 -35.93 -11.53 -15.06
CA GLU A 956 -37.20 -12.31 -15.09
C GLU A 956 -38.02 -12.08 -16.37
N ALA A 957 -37.91 -10.89 -16.95
CA ALA A 957 -38.56 -10.50 -18.20
C ALA A 957 -38.20 -11.42 -19.39
N GLU A 958 -37.02 -12.06 -19.42
CA GLU A 958 -36.59 -12.94 -20.52
C GLU A 958 -37.57 -14.09 -20.80
N SER A 959 -38.25 -14.59 -19.77
CA SER A 959 -39.20 -15.70 -19.84
C SER A 959 -40.49 -15.39 -20.65
N ILE A 960 -40.83 -14.11 -20.83
CA ILE A 960 -42.07 -13.67 -21.47
C ILE A 960 -41.86 -13.43 -22.96
N LYS A 961 -42.48 -14.25 -23.81
CA LYS A 961 -42.46 -14.10 -25.28
C LYS A 961 -43.63 -13.23 -25.75
N VAL A 962 -43.32 -12.05 -26.29
CA VAL A 962 -44.29 -11.09 -26.80
C VAL A 962 -43.79 -10.54 -28.13
N LYS A 963 -44.69 -10.40 -29.12
CA LYS A 963 -44.37 -9.80 -30.41
C LYS A 963 -44.32 -8.28 -30.26
N LYS A 964 -43.18 -7.66 -30.57
CA LYS A 964 -43.04 -6.19 -30.59
C LYS A 964 -43.96 -5.59 -31.66
N LYS A 965 -44.63 -4.49 -31.32
CA LYS A 965 -45.39 -3.66 -32.26
C LYS A 965 -44.44 -2.66 -32.92
N PRO A 966 -44.43 -2.54 -34.26
CA PRO A 966 -43.66 -1.51 -34.95
C PRO A 966 -44.03 -0.12 -34.43
N ASN A 967 -43.07 0.81 -34.43
CA ASN A 967 -43.28 2.22 -34.09
C ASN A 967 -44.00 2.46 -32.76
N THR A 968 -43.82 1.57 -31.76
CA THR A 968 -44.36 1.78 -30.41
C THR A 968 -43.25 2.15 -29.45
N ILE A 969 -43.30 3.34 -28.88
CA ILE A 969 -42.35 3.83 -27.87
C ILE A 969 -43.06 3.92 -26.52
N VAL A 970 -42.37 3.63 -25.41
CA VAL A 970 -43.01 3.52 -24.09
C VAL A 970 -42.33 4.37 -23.04
N TYR A 971 -43.15 5.08 -22.26
CA TYR A 971 -42.80 5.61 -20.96
C TYR A 971 -43.56 4.85 -19.87
N SER A 972 -42.86 4.45 -18.82
CA SER A 972 -43.44 3.82 -17.64
C SER A 972 -42.85 4.40 -16.35
N GLY A 973 -43.70 4.95 -15.50
CA GLY A 973 -43.32 5.49 -14.19
C GLY A 973 -44.30 6.55 -13.71
N SER A 974 -44.02 7.14 -12.54
CA SER A 974 -44.84 8.22 -12.00
C SER A 974 -44.82 9.46 -12.92
N LEU A 975 -45.96 10.13 -13.03
CA LEU A 975 -46.11 11.36 -13.83
C LEU A 975 -45.90 12.60 -12.94
N LEU A 976 -44.63 12.91 -12.67
CA LEU A 976 -44.22 14.02 -11.79
C LEU A 976 -43.41 15.08 -12.56
N PRO A 977 -43.50 16.37 -12.19
CA PRO A 977 -42.76 17.45 -12.82
C PRO A 977 -41.25 17.20 -12.92
N GLU A 978 -40.67 16.65 -11.86
CA GLU A 978 -39.23 16.35 -11.77
C GLU A 978 -38.69 15.31 -12.77
N PHE A 979 -39.53 14.65 -13.57
CA PHE A 979 -39.09 13.72 -14.61
C PHE A 979 -39.08 14.32 -16.03
N GLY A 980 -39.34 15.61 -16.18
CA GLY A 980 -39.20 16.29 -17.46
C GLY A 980 -40.04 15.67 -18.58
N LEU A 981 -41.26 15.24 -18.27
CA LEU A 981 -42.08 14.39 -19.17
C LEU A 981 -42.67 15.13 -20.36
N GLU A 982 -42.71 16.45 -20.28
CA GLU A 982 -43.32 17.32 -21.29
C GLU A 982 -42.61 17.22 -22.64
N ILE A 983 -41.27 17.08 -22.64
CA ILE A 983 -40.45 16.95 -23.86
C ILE A 983 -40.92 15.81 -24.77
N MET A 984 -41.47 14.73 -24.20
CA MET A 984 -42.00 13.61 -24.98
C MET A 984 -43.25 14.00 -25.75
N ILE A 985 -44.10 14.84 -25.16
CA ILE A 985 -45.35 15.33 -25.79
C ILE A 985 -45.04 16.43 -26.79
N GLU A 986 -44.08 17.31 -26.49
CA GLU A 986 -43.62 18.38 -27.38
C GLU A 986 -42.90 17.86 -28.63
N ALA A 987 -42.19 16.73 -28.53
CA ALA A 987 -41.52 16.10 -29.65
C ALA A 987 -42.46 15.30 -30.58
N LEU A 988 -43.69 14.99 -30.13
CA LEU A 988 -44.62 14.18 -30.92
C LEU A 988 -44.99 14.76 -32.29
N PRO A 989 -45.30 16.07 -32.45
CA PRO A 989 -45.64 16.64 -33.76
C PRO A 989 -44.58 16.33 -34.84
N ASP A 990 -43.30 16.47 -34.51
CA ASP A 990 -42.20 16.21 -35.44
C ASP A 990 -42.00 14.70 -35.69
N LEU A 991 -42.15 13.88 -34.65
CA LEU A 991 -42.04 12.43 -34.76
C LEU A 991 -43.18 11.82 -35.59
N VAL A 992 -44.43 12.27 -35.40
CA VAL A 992 -45.58 11.74 -36.15
C VAL A 992 -45.64 12.25 -37.59
N ALA A 993 -45.01 13.40 -37.87
CA ALA A 993 -44.82 13.87 -39.24
C ALA A 993 -43.90 12.92 -40.04
N LYS A 994 -42.89 12.33 -39.39
CA LYS A 994 -42.00 11.32 -39.99
C LYS A 994 -42.56 9.89 -39.91
N PHE A 995 -43.24 9.56 -38.82
CA PHE A 995 -43.78 8.22 -38.54
C PHE A 995 -45.30 8.31 -38.24
N PRO A 996 -46.16 8.33 -39.27
CA PRO A 996 -47.60 8.52 -39.09
C PRO A 996 -48.30 7.47 -38.20
N ASP A 997 -47.73 6.27 -38.13
CA ASP A 997 -48.25 5.13 -37.36
C ASP A 997 -47.62 4.99 -35.95
N LEU A 998 -46.92 6.01 -35.46
CA LEU A 998 -46.26 6.00 -34.15
C LEU A 998 -47.27 5.92 -32.98
N GLU A 999 -47.03 5.03 -32.01
CA GLU A 999 -47.76 4.98 -30.72
C GLU A 999 -46.81 5.36 -29.58
N LEU A 1000 -47.09 6.46 -28.86
CA LEU A 1000 -46.49 6.75 -27.56
C LEU A 1000 -47.36 6.14 -26.45
N ARG A 1001 -46.85 5.11 -25.80
CA ARG A 1001 -47.53 4.44 -24.68
C ARG A 1001 -47.08 5.00 -23.34
N ILE A 1002 -48.01 5.47 -22.53
CA ILE A 1002 -47.73 6.03 -21.20
C ILE A 1002 -48.39 5.15 -20.13
N ILE A 1003 -47.54 4.52 -19.31
CA ILE A 1003 -47.93 3.62 -18.21
C ILE A 1003 -47.59 4.31 -16.88
N GLY A 1004 -48.60 4.74 -16.15
CA GLY A 1004 -48.41 5.44 -14.88
C GLY A 1004 -49.52 6.42 -14.54
N GLU A 1005 -49.42 6.97 -13.33
CA GLU A 1005 -50.27 8.03 -12.80
C GLU A 1005 -49.40 9.07 -12.10
N GLY A 1006 -49.92 10.27 -11.91
CA GLY A 1006 -49.25 11.33 -11.16
C GLY A 1006 -49.83 12.71 -11.42
N LYS A 1007 -49.30 13.70 -10.71
CA LYS A 1007 -49.83 15.08 -10.69
C LYS A 1007 -49.83 15.76 -12.06
N LEU A 1008 -48.90 15.38 -12.95
CA LEU A 1008 -48.79 15.98 -14.29
C LEU A 1008 -49.76 15.38 -15.32
N LYS A 1009 -50.52 14.34 -14.99
CA LYS A 1009 -51.30 13.61 -16.00
C LYS A 1009 -52.26 14.54 -16.77
N ASP A 1010 -53.03 15.34 -16.05
CA ASP A 1010 -54.03 16.22 -16.66
C ASP A 1010 -53.38 17.33 -17.50
N ASP A 1011 -52.23 17.85 -17.06
CA ASP A 1011 -51.46 18.86 -17.79
C ASP A 1011 -50.87 18.29 -19.09
N LEU A 1012 -50.34 17.05 -19.06
CA LEU A 1012 -49.83 16.38 -20.26
C LEU A 1012 -50.95 16.05 -21.26
N ILE A 1013 -52.14 15.66 -20.78
CA ILE A 1013 -53.33 15.46 -21.63
C ILE A 1013 -53.74 16.80 -22.27
N LYS A 1014 -53.80 17.87 -21.48
CA LYS A 1014 -54.13 19.22 -21.97
C LYS A 1014 -53.12 19.71 -23.01
N LYS A 1015 -51.83 19.39 -22.85
CA LYS A 1015 -50.78 19.73 -23.82
C LYS A 1015 -50.91 18.92 -25.12
N ALA A 1016 -51.30 17.65 -25.03
CA ALA A 1016 -51.56 16.79 -26.19
C ALA A 1016 -52.77 17.28 -27.04
N LYS A 1017 -53.90 17.59 -26.39
CA LYS A 1017 -54.72 18.81 -26.59
C LYS A 1017 -54.27 19.80 -27.64
N GLU A 1018 -53.53 20.76 -27.11
CA GLU A 1018 -53.11 21.97 -27.78
C GLU A 1018 -52.25 21.66 -29.02
N LEU A 1019 -51.40 20.64 -28.93
CA LEU A 1019 -50.55 20.18 -30.03
C LEU A 1019 -51.25 19.27 -31.05
N LYS A 1020 -52.52 18.93 -30.83
CA LYS A 1020 -53.34 18.04 -31.68
C LYS A 1020 -52.75 16.64 -31.88
N VAL A 1021 -52.02 16.11 -30.89
CA VAL A 1021 -51.33 14.81 -30.96
C VAL A 1021 -51.99 13.68 -30.16
N GLU A 1022 -53.18 13.92 -29.58
CA GLU A 1022 -53.84 12.94 -28.70
C GLU A 1022 -54.03 11.54 -29.29
N LYS A 1023 -54.32 11.46 -30.60
CA LYS A 1023 -54.61 10.16 -31.25
C LYS A 1023 -53.40 9.22 -31.31
N TRP A 1024 -52.18 9.73 -31.11
CA TRP A 1024 -50.94 8.94 -31.12
C TRP A 1024 -50.48 8.56 -29.70
N ILE A 1025 -51.22 8.95 -28.66
CA ILE A 1025 -50.88 8.66 -27.26
C ILE A 1025 -51.85 7.62 -26.69
N ASN A 1026 -51.30 6.54 -26.15
CA ASN A 1026 -52.04 5.52 -25.44
C ASN A 1026 -51.84 5.66 -23.92
N TRP A 1027 -52.87 6.17 -23.24
CA TRP A 1027 -52.90 6.35 -21.79
C TRP A 1027 -53.35 5.06 -21.08
N VAL A 1028 -52.40 4.28 -20.56
CA VAL A 1028 -52.68 2.98 -19.94
C VAL A 1028 -53.14 3.10 -18.47
N GLY A 1029 -52.71 4.16 -17.78
CA GLY A 1029 -52.97 4.38 -16.36
C GLY A 1029 -52.03 3.61 -15.42
N PHE A 1030 -52.34 3.59 -14.12
CA PHE A 1030 -51.51 2.93 -13.10
C PHE A 1030 -51.61 1.41 -13.22
N VAL A 1031 -50.47 0.75 -13.35
CA VAL A 1031 -50.34 -0.71 -13.28
C VAL A 1031 -49.54 -1.03 -12.03
N ASN A 1032 -50.16 -1.77 -11.09
CA ASN A 1032 -49.49 -2.13 -9.86
C ASN A 1032 -48.45 -3.23 -10.13
N THR A 1033 -47.18 -2.85 -10.20
CA THR A 1033 -46.09 -3.78 -10.55
C THR A 1033 -45.86 -4.87 -9.50
N THR A 1034 -46.43 -4.77 -8.29
CA THR A 1034 -46.38 -5.85 -7.28
C THR A 1034 -47.40 -6.94 -7.57
N THR A 1035 -48.62 -6.58 -8.01
CA THR A 1035 -49.72 -7.53 -8.22
C THR A 1035 -49.93 -7.90 -9.69
N GLU A 1036 -49.52 -7.03 -10.62
CA GLU A 1036 -49.75 -7.13 -12.07
C GLU A 1036 -48.42 -7.09 -12.86
N ARG A 1037 -47.30 -7.57 -12.30
CA ARG A 1037 -45.98 -7.54 -12.95
C ARG A 1037 -45.98 -8.13 -14.36
N SER A 1038 -46.66 -9.26 -14.57
CA SER A 1038 -46.76 -9.91 -15.89
C SER A 1038 -47.48 -9.05 -16.93
N ARG A 1039 -48.54 -8.32 -16.52
CA ARG A 1039 -49.25 -7.38 -17.39
C ARG A 1039 -48.34 -6.20 -17.75
N TRP A 1040 -47.62 -5.66 -16.77
CA TRP A 1040 -46.65 -4.59 -16.98
C TRP A 1040 -45.53 -5.02 -17.96
N LEU A 1041 -44.91 -6.18 -17.72
CA LEU A 1041 -43.84 -6.72 -18.58
C LEU A 1041 -44.32 -6.91 -20.02
N LYS A 1042 -45.55 -7.40 -20.21
CA LYS A 1042 -46.15 -7.53 -21.55
C LYS A 1042 -46.28 -6.17 -22.24
N LEU A 1043 -46.86 -5.18 -21.56
CA LEU A 1043 -47.08 -3.84 -22.12
C LEU A 1043 -45.78 -3.13 -22.53
N VAL A 1044 -44.71 -3.30 -21.75
CA VAL A 1044 -43.38 -2.75 -22.06
C VAL A 1044 -42.71 -3.53 -23.19
N LYS A 1045 -42.72 -4.87 -23.16
CA LYS A 1045 -42.14 -5.71 -24.23
C LYS A 1045 -42.82 -5.61 -25.59
N GLU A 1046 -44.08 -5.16 -25.64
CA GLU A 1046 -44.73 -4.83 -26.92
C GLU A 1046 -44.12 -3.61 -27.60
N SER A 1047 -43.33 -2.81 -26.89
CA SER A 1047 -42.72 -1.58 -27.41
C SER A 1047 -41.30 -1.85 -27.92
N ILE A 1048 -40.80 -0.97 -28.79
CA ILE A 1048 -39.47 -1.09 -29.41
C ILE A 1048 -38.42 -0.17 -28.77
N ILE A 1049 -38.83 0.91 -28.09
CA ILE A 1049 -37.92 1.88 -27.45
C ILE A 1049 -38.50 2.30 -26.09
N GLY A 1050 -37.66 2.33 -25.06
CA GLY A 1050 -38.02 2.85 -23.73
C GLY A 1050 -37.57 4.30 -23.54
N LEU A 1051 -38.46 5.18 -23.09
CA LEU A 1051 -38.18 6.60 -22.87
C LEU A 1051 -37.97 6.88 -21.38
N ALA A 1052 -36.83 7.45 -21.04
CA ALA A 1052 -36.51 7.90 -19.68
C ALA A 1052 -35.84 9.28 -19.70
N PRO A 1053 -36.55 10.34 -20.13
CA PRO A 1053 -36.02 11.70 -20.02
C PRO A 1053 -35.93 12.15 -18.56
N TYR A 1054 -34.98 13.04 -18.30
CA TYR A 1054 -34.84 13.72 -17.02
C TYR A 1054 -34.40 15.15 -17.31
N GLU A 1055 -35.07 16.12 -16.68
CA GLU A 1055 -34.71 17.53 -16.78
C GLU A 1055 -33.55 17.86 -15.82
N ASP A 1056 -32.62 18.70 -16.25
CA ASP A 1056 -31.44 19.05 -15.48
C ASP A 1056 -31.67 20.27 -14.56
N ASN A 1057 -32.53 20.14 -13.55
CA ASN A 1057 -32.82 21.24 -12.62
C ASN A 1057 -32.02 21.16 -11.30
N ALA A 1058 -31.90 22.28 -10.59
CA ALA A 1058 -31.10 22.42 -9.35
C ALA A 1058 -31.53 21.48 -8.21
N THR A 1059 -32.78 21.01 -8.25
CA THR A 1059 -33.37 20.10 -7.25
C THR A 1059 -33.27 18.62 -7.64
N THR A 1060 -32.76 18.30 -8.83
CA THR A 1060 -32.73 16.92 -9.32
C THR A 1060 -31.59 16.12 -8.69
N TYR A 1061 -31.92 15.42 -7.60
CA TYR A 1061 -31.01 14.46 -6.95
C TYR A 1061 -30.69 13.24 -7.82
N LYS A 1062 -31.39 13.07 -8.95
CA LYS A 1062 -31.17 11.96 -9.89
C LYS A 1062 -29.77 11.97 -10.53
N ARG A 1063 -29.05 13.09 -10.44
CA ARG A 1063 -27.63 13.22 -10.84
C ARG A 1063 -26.70 12.25 -10.12
N PHE A 1064 -27.05 11.86 -8.89
CA PHE A 1064 -26.24 11.00 -8.03
C PHE A 1064 -26.89 9.64 -7.75
N SER A 1065 -28.19 9.49 -8.01
CA SER A 1065 -28.89 8.22 -7.81
C SER A 1065 -28.73 7.28 -9.00
N ASP A 1066 -28.86 5.99 -8.73
CA ASP A 1066 -29.03 4.98 -9.78
C ASP A 1066 -30.53 4.73 -10.00
N VAL A 1067 -31.01 4.90 -11.24
CA VAL A 1067 -32.44 4.89 -11.56
C VAL A 1067 -32.88 3.54 -12.10
N THR A 1068 -33.95 2.99 -11.53
CA THR A 1068 -34.46 1.66 -11.90
C THR A 1068 -35.20 1.65 -13.24
N LYS A 1069 -35.87 2.73 -13.62
CA LYS A 1069 -36.74 2.80 -14.82
C LYS A 1069 -36.02 2.41 -16.14
N PRO A 1070 -34.88 3.01 -16.51
CA PRO A 1070 -34.10 2.54 -17.66
C PRO A 1070 -33.70 1.07 -17.60
N LYS A 1071 -33.32 0.59 -16.41
CA LYS A 1071 -32.90 -0.80 -16.17
C LYS A 1071 -34.05 -1.77 -16.34
N ASP A 1072 -35.24 -1.35 -15.94
CA ASP A 1072 -36.50 -2.06 -16.16
C ASP A 1072 -36.78 -2.22 -17.67
N TYR A 1073 -36.53 -1.19 -18.50
CA TYR A 1073 -36.62 -1.31 -19.97
C TYR A 1073 -35.56 -2.23 -20.55
N MET A 1074 -34.32 -2.10 -20.08
CA MET A 1074 -33.21 -2.97 -20.49
C MET A 1074 -33.49 -4.43 -20.15
N SER A 1075 -34.10 -4.72 -18.99
CA SER A 1075 -34.51 -6.09 -18.61
C SER A 1075 -35.47 -6.70 -19.64
N CYS A 1076 -36.29 -5.86 -20.27
CA CYS A 1076 -37.23 -6.24 -21.31
C CYS A 1076 -36.58 -6.32 -22.70
N GLY A 1077 -35.28 -6.01 -22.83
CA GLY A 1077 -34.51 -6.00 -24.07
C GLY A 1077 -34.87 -4.81 -24.97
N LEU A 1078 -35.20 -3.67 -24.38
CA LEU A 1078 -35.47 -2.42 -25.12
C LEU A 1078 -34.22 -1.52 -25.07
N PRO A 1079 -33.82 -0.94 -26.22
CA PRO A 1079 -32.97 0.25 -26.24
C PRO A 1079 -33.63 1.39 -25.50
N ILE A 1080 -32.82 2.28 -24.92
CA ILE A 1080 -33.34 3.41 -24.15
C ILE A 1080 -32.99 4.76 -24.77
N VAL A 1081 -33.89 5.74 -24.65
CA VAL A 1081 -33.59 7.16 -24.89
C VAL A 1081 -33.65 7.88 -23.55
N THR A 1082 -32.53 8.47 -23.13
CA THR A 1082 -32.41 9.16 -21.84
C THR A 1082 -31.59 10.45 -21.99
N THR A 1083 -31.55 11.28 -20.96
CA THR A 1083 -30.72 12.49 -20.93
C THR A 1083 -29.41 12.27 -20.17
N LYS A 1084 -28.45 13.20 -20.30
CA LYS A 1084 -27.15 13.16 -19.60
C LYS A 1084 -27.22 13.25 -18.06
N VAL A 1085 -28.41 13.52 -17.51
CA VAL A 1085 -28.63 13.82 -16.09
C VAL A 1085 -28.26 12.64 -15.19
N ILE A 1086 -28.67 11.42 -15.55
CA ILE A 1086 -28.45 10.23 -14.71
C ILE A 1086 -27.06 9.61 -14.94
N PRO A 1087 -26.44 9.00 -13.91
CA PRO A 1087 -25.15 8.30 -14.06
C PRO A 1087 -25.15 7.23 -15.15
N LEU A 1088 -26.24 6.45 -15.27
CA LEU A 1088 -26.38 5.37 -16.27
C LEU A 1088 -26.23 5.86 -17.72
N SER A 1089 -26.41 7.16 -18.00
CA SER A 1089 -26.20 7.73 -19.34
C SER A 1089 -24.77 7.52 -19.86
N GLU A 1090 -23.77 7.45 -18.98
CA GLU A 1090 -22.39 7.15 -19.34
C GLU A 1090 -22.25 5.72 -19.90
N ASP A 1091 -22.90 4.76 -19.25
CA ASP A 1091 -22.94 3.36 -19.70
C ASP A 1091 -23.73 3.21 -21.00
N VAL A 1092 -24.81 3.96 -21.17
CA VAL A 1092 -25.62 3.96 -22.40
C VAL A 1092 -24.79 4.38 -23.61
N ARG A 1093 -23.95 5.41 -23.48
CA ARG A 1093 -23.00 5.82 -24.53
C ARG A 1093 -21.90 4.79 -24.72
N ARG A 1094 -21.27 4.36 -23.62
CA ARG A 1094 -20.08 3.49 -23.65
C ARG A 1094 -20.36 2.13 -24.27
N PHE A 1095 -21.49 1.51 -23.93
CA PHE A 1095 -21.84 0.17 -24.37
C PHE A 1095 -22.88 0.16 -25.51
N ASN A 1096 -23.19 1.34 -26.07
CA ASN A 1096 -24.20 1.51 -27.12
C ASN A 1096 -25.53 0.80 -26.77
N LEU A 1097 -26.16 1.23 -25.67
CA LEU A 1097 -27.41 0.66 -25.13
C LEU A 1097 -28.66 1.44 -25.55
N GLY A 1098 -28.49 2.48 -26.38
CA GLY A 1098 -29.53 3.41 -26.75
C GLY A 1098 -28.97 4.78 -27.15
N ARG A 1099 -29.71 5.85 -26.84
CA ARG A 1099 -29.33 7.24 -27.12
C ARG A 1099 -29.38 8.13 -25.89
N VAL A 1100 -28.37 8.98 -25.77
CA VAL A 1100 -28.30 10.01 -24.73
C VAL A 1100 -28.42 11.37 -25.38
N VAL A 1101 -29.55 12.01 -25.13
CA VAL A 1101 -29.96 13.28 -25.76
C VAL A 1101 -29.84 14.45 -24.79
N GLU A 1102 -29.77 15.66 -25.33
CA GLU A 1102 -29.96 16.87 -24.55
C GLU A 1102 -31.45 17.06 -24.22
N TYR A 1103 -31.77 17.80 -23.15
CA TYR A 1103 -33.16 18.09 -22.77
C TYR A 1103 -33.73 19.21 -23.66
N GLU A 1104 -33.76 18.97 -24.96
CA GLU A 1104 -34.28 19.88 -25.99
C GLU A 1104 -35.06 19.08 -27.02
N VAL A 1105 -36.20 19.61 -27.48
CA VAL A 1105 -37.09 18.91 -28.42
C VAL A 1105 -36.35 18.40 -29.66
N PRO A 1106 -35.50 19.19 -30.36
CA PRO A 1106 -34.78 18.70 -31.55
C PRO A 1106 -33.87 17.51 -31.25
N SER A 1107 -33.10 17.56 -30.16
CA SER A 1107 -32.19 16.47 -29.76
C SER A 1107 -32.97 15.20 -29.38
N PHE A 1108 -34.12 15.36 -28.71
CA PHE A 1108 -35.00 14.25 -28.36
C PHE A 1108 -35.61 13.60 -29.61
N VAL A 1109 -36.09 14.41 -30.58
CA VAL A 1109 -36.63 13.93 -31.86
C VAL A 1109 -35.56 13.15 -32.64
N GLU A 1110 -34.34 13.66 -32.71
CA GLU A 1110 -33.21 13.00 -33.38
C GLU A 1110 -32.91 11.63 -32.77
N GLY A 1111 -32.70 11.56 -31.44
CA GLY A 1111 -32.37 10.31 -30.77
C GLY A 1111 -33.46 9.24 -30.86
N VAL A 1112 -34.74 9.64 -30.91
CA VAL A 1112 -35.86 8.70 -31.15
C VAL A 1112 -35.90 8.28 -32.63
N THR A 1113 -35.70 9.22 -33.55
CA THR A 1113 -35.72 8.96 -35.01
C THR A 1113 -34.68 7.93 -35.42
N GLU A 1114 -33.43 8.07 -34.95
CA GLU A 1114 -32.34 7.13 -35.28
C GLU A 1114 -32.70 5.68 -34.93
N LEU A 1115 -33.30 5.46 -33.75
CA LEU A 1115 -33.71 4.14 -33.30
C LEU A 1115 -34.97 3.61 -34.01
N LEU A 1116 -35.81 4.49 -34.55
CA LEU A 1116 -36.98 4.11 -35.34
C LEU A 1116 -36.60 3.69 -36.77
N GLU A 1117 -35.70 4.44 -37.43
CA GLU A 1117 -35.27 4.20 -38.82
C GLU A 1117 -34.32 3.00 -38.96
N GLY A 1118 -33.35 2.86 -38.05
CA GLY A 1118 -32.30 1.84 -38.13
C GLY A 1118 -32.71 0.48 -37.55
N GLU A 1119 -33.45 -0.37 -38.27
CA GLU A 1119 -33.84 -1.68 -37.72
C GLU A 1119 -32.65 -2.59 -37.38
N ALA A 1120 -31.63 -2.64 -38.26
CA ALA A 1120 -30.43 -3.45 -38.04
C ALA A 1120 -29.61 -2.93 -36.84
N GLU A 1121 -29.43 -1.62 -36.76
CA GLU A 1121 -28.74 -0.97 -35.65
C GLU A 1121 -29.49 -1.16 -34.34
N ARG A 1122 -30.82 -1.01 -34.35
CA ARG A 1122 -31.66 -1.25 -33.18
C ARG A 1122 -31.52 -2.70 -32.68
N LYS A 1123 -31.51 -3.69 -33.58
CA LYS A 1123 -31.29 -5.10 -33.20
C LYS A 1123 -29.93 -5.31 -32.55
N GLN A 1124 -28.88 -4.67 -33.08
CA GLN A 1124 -27.55 -4.72 -32.46
C GLN A 1124 -27.56 -4.11 -31.06
N ILE A 1125 -28.22 -2.97 -30.87
CA ILE A 1125 -28.37 -2.33 -29.57
C ILE A 1125 -29.17 -3.22 -28.60
N GLU A 1126 -30.22 -3.90 -29.07
CA GLU A 1126 -30.97 -4.88 -28.26
C GLU A 1126 -30.10 -6.05 -27.78
N GLU A 1127 -29.16 -6.51 -28.60
CA GLU A 1127 -28.17 -7.53 -28.22
C GLU A 1127 -27.18 -6.99 -27.18
N ASN A 1128 -26.68 -5.77 -27.38
CA ASN A 1128 -25.80 -5.10 -26.41
C ASN A 1128 -26.50 -4.92 -25.06
N VAL A 1129 -27.77 -4.52 -25.06
CA VAL A 1129 -28.61 -4.40 -23.86
C VAL A 1129 -28.71 -5.75 -23.12
N LYS A 1130 -29.01 -6.84 -23.83
CA LYS A 1130 -29.06 -8.19 -23.22
C LYS A 1130 -27.71 -8.60 -22.64
N ALA A 1131 -26.61 -8.34 -23.35
CA ALA A 1131 -25.27 -8.64 -22.86
C ALA A 1131 -24.94 -7.83 -21.60
N PHE A 1132 -25.25 -6.53 -21.60
CA PHE A 1132 -25.05 -5.64 -20.46
C PHE A 1132 -25.86 -6.08 -19.23
N CYS A 1133 -27.14 -6.45 -19.40
CA CYS A 1133 -27.98 -6.94 -18.32
C CYS A 1133 -27.39 -8.17 -17.60
N LYS A 1134 -26.74 -9.08 -18.34
CA LYS A 1134 -26.07 -10.25 -17.75
C LYS A 1134 -24.89 -9.88 -16.85
N THR A 1135 -24.23 -8.75 -17.12
CA THR A 1135 -23.09 -8.26 -16.31
C THR A 1135 -23.54 -7.46 -15.08
N MET A 1136 -24.79 -7.01 -15.05
CA MET A 1136 -25.34 -6.12 -14.01
C MET A 1136 -26.39 -6.80 -13.14
N THR A 1137 -26.26 -8.11 -12.91
CA THR A 1137 -27.18 -8.84 -12.01
C THR A 1137 -26.86 -8.53 -10.54
N PRO A 1138 -27.84 -8.57 -9.62
CA PRO A 1138 -27.59 -8.37 -8.19
C PRO A 1138 -26.47 -9.26 -7.64
N SER A 1139 -26.39 -10.51 -8.08
CA SER A 1139 -25.34 -11.45 -7.65
C SER A 1139 -23.94 -10.95 -7.98
N ILE A 1140 -23.68 -10.57 -9.24
CA ILE A 1140 -22.37 -10.06 -9.67
C ILE A 1140 -21.99 -8.78 -8.91
N ILE A 1141 -22.96 -7.88 -8.72
CA ILE A 1141 -22.73 -6.61 -8.03
C ILE A 1141 -22.37 -6.82 -6.57
N PHE A 1142 -23.12 -7.65 -5.84
CA PHE A 1142 -22.85 -7.90 -4.43
C PHE A 1142 -21.65 -8.81 -4.21
N ASP A 1143 -21.40 -9.82 -5.06
CA ASP A 1143 -20.17 -10.63 -5.02
C ASP A 1143 -18.95 -9.72 -5.14
N LYS A 1144 -18.96 -8.77 -6.09
CA LYS A 1144 -17.92 -7.77 -6.23
C LYS A 1144 -17.80 -6.89 -4.98
N ALA A 1145 -18.92 -6.36 -4.47
CA ALA A 1145 -18.91 -5.50 -3.29
C ALA A 1145 -18.35 -6.18 -2.03
N PHE A 1146 -18.71 -7.45 -1.78
CA PHE A 1146 -18.17 -8.21 -0.65
C PHE A 1146 -16.69 -8.58 -0.86
N SER A 1147 -16.28 -8.92 -2.10
CA SER A 1147 -14.86 -9.19 -2.39
C SER A 1147 -13.96 -7.98 -2.16
N GLU A 1148 -14.45 -6.77 -2.46
CA GLU A 1148 -13.72 -5.52 -2.23
C GLU A 1148 -13.63 -5.15 -0.74
N MET A 1149 -14.49 -5.71 0.12
CA MET A 1149 -14.50 -5.43 1.56
C MET A 1149 -13.36 -6.10 2.35
N ARG A 1150 -12.37 -6.75 1.71
CA ARG A 1150 -11.35 -7.60 2.40
C ARG A 1150 -11.97 -8.63 3.35
N VAL A 1151 -13.21 -8.98 3.06
CA VAL A 1151 -14.01 -10.03 3.66
C VAL A 1151 -13.82 -11.20 2.71
N GLN A 1152 -12.69 -11.89 2.80
CA GLN A 1152 -12.40 -13.07 1.97
C GLN A 1152 -12.35 -14.31 2.80
#